data_AF-A0A7X8SID8-F1
#
_entry.id   AF-A0A7X8SID8-F1
#
_cell.length_a   1.000
_cell.length_b   1.000
_cell.length_c   1.000
_cell.angle_alpha   90.00
_cell.angle_beta   90.00
_cell.angle_gamma   90.00
#
_symmetry.space_group_name_H-M   'P 1'
#
loop_
_entity.id
_entity.type
_entity.pdbx_description
1 polymer ?
#
loop_
_entity_poly.entity_id
_entity_poly.type
_entity_poly.pdbx_seq_one_letter_code
_entity_poly.pdbx_strand_id
1 'polypeptide(L)'
;MPQKTIYRTILLLFIFVSLHAFGQEFKPVFDHNILNEYRTQGQLDKAENYLIYSIERVLRETDDEYSIKLVLPYIYLGRIYVEKQNYQEAIRYFKKSLDVMDNSAGSMYPDYCLATNFLVGTYLIIGEEDKAEILLRTINTLHKKTVGYDNPIYSMTLFNEGFLHGLNGDIVLSDQKFKQSLSMMKDYKIEQDFYLNFTSYQIYWAKMMLQQGRFNKAETLLATIKKDLEKNELQNTSQYLLMLTVLGDCYAKTEDFEKAIEVYKQAKERAIHVLGKNQILYANILSLMATVNKKMSHYQLATENLKEALQIYSLRNYHQSAYKRAQLELVNVYLIIGEYEIASFHMRDVSKYIKKSGDIYLFYLVTKARQEFLNGNFVQHEILLSEFYNLMDNRMEKYHDEYTISVSIYVDYNFLYGNPVDGREKLFENYRYLVSTGKTHTTAYSIYQYNLAWNLVEKGDYKLAEESFKQAEKIISKKFSQDHAFMLMVFGLKGWSLSKQEKYREAINYYDKAIKIAKENYLSDTEVHVVRLKFLKAKALVQLKKYEEAKTIFNAILYRCDENTVIYASLLAHLAYLYSIKGDDEQMISYMKQALQNRLSFYQKTLLYSNEQERVLFLKRTNDVGDIFNAIIYDKGEAITPEILNLYINFNIANKTILKYRSKISKKKLIALEKIKGEGAIFPYLEKLIQLRSQLSCLYFMSDEERIQQREHPIELKQRVVELEKSLLLASSEIEINDEESQIKNWHDIQNKLEESESFVEVIKVYDYNKKDVEYFATILIKNKSYPFIVRIGEEEDLLQLIEKSEDWYKETERQSRGIRINKPTGERAYASLWEPIQVKLDSLLPNHSTILFCPYGIYNKVNINTFQNPVTKKFLIQEEEIILMSTALELGDFKRENTFSKDDYAVLLGAPVFNNTSNNDDERGAPTLKGVGNIQVPITNLPGTEKEIKKIDEILVNKGWETEVYLNKKATEKNIKQLKRSPYILHVATHGFFLQSENVVTDYNLLRSGLFLSESSNLNDTLTLDYSEGIDGILSAFEVTGLNLDKTELVVLSACNTGVVSNEDDDGITSLQYAFSVAGAHTFITSLWNVDDIFTVKLMSKFYELWLLYGDKYKAFRDAQLQLLSEEPDPYYWGSFIMIE
;
A
#
# COMPACT_ATOMS: atom_id res chain seq x y z
N MET A 1 -10.20 -16.67 -16.54
CA MET A 1 -9.51 -17.97 -16.40
C MET A 1 -9.63 -18.76 -15.08
N PRO A 2 -10.53 -18.47 -14.13
CA PRO A 2 -10.78 -19.43 -13.04
C PRO A 2 -11.77 -20.52 -13.43
N GLN A 3 -12.40 -20.32 -14.60
CA GLN A 3 -13.20 -21.30 -15.31
C GLN A 3 -12.44 -22.63 -15.31
N LYS A 4 -11.20 -22.66 -15.79
CA LYS A 4 -10.30 -23.82 -15.75
C LYS A 4 -10.49 -24.72 -14.52
N THR A 5 -10.25 -24.27 -13.28
CA THR A 5 -10.15 -25.17 -12.09
C THR A 5 -11.44 -25.81 -11.56
N ILE A 6 -12.61 -25.27 -11.91
CA ILE A 6 -13.90 -25.88 -11.51
C ILE A 6 -14.46 -26.76 -12.62
N TYR A 7 -14.13 -26.41 -13.85
CA TYR A 7 -14.50 -27.22 -15.00
C TYR A 7 -13.65 -28.49 -15.06
N ARG A 8 -12.43 -28.30 -14.58
CA ARG A 8 -11.56 -29.30 -14.03
C ARG A 8 -12.27 -30.33 -13.12
N THR A 9 -13.13 -29.89 -12.22
CA THR A 9 -13.81 -30.82 -11.31
C THR A 9 -15.06 -31.51 -11.90
N ILE A 10 -15.49 -31.14 -13.10
CA ILE A 10 -16.81 -31.51 -13.66
C ILE A 10 -16.70 -32.51 -14.77
N LEU A 11 -15.67 -32.35 -15.57
CA LEU A 11 -15.35 -33.33 -16.57
C LEU A 11 -14.97 -34.69 -15.89
N LEU A 12 -14.74 -34.64 -14.57
CA LEU A 12 -14.49 -35.75 -13.65
C LEU A 12 -15.64 -36.64 -13.35
N LEU A 13 -16.86 -36.20 -13.57
CA LEU A 13 -17.91 -37.19 -13.65
C LEU A 13 -18.48 -37.34 -15.05
N PHE A 14 -17.82 -36.73 -16.03
CA PHE A 14 -18.10 -36.99 -17.44
C PHE A 14 -17.37 -38.23 -17.95
N ILE A 15 -16.16 -38.50 -17.44
CA ILE A 15 -15.48 -39.77 -17.71
C ILE A 15 -16.27 -40.99 -17.22
N PHE A 16 -17.30 -40.72 -16.42
CA PHE A 16 -18.01 -41.74 -15.72
C PHE A 16 -18.97 -42.59 -16.47
N VAL A 17 -19.39 -42.38 -17.72
CA VAL A 17 -20.36 -43.34 -18.29
C VAL A 17 -20.58 -43.35 -19.81
N SER A 18 -19.96 -44.29 -20.49
CA SER A 18 -20.27 -44.73 -21.88
C SER A 18 -19.41 -45.98 -22.20
N LEU A 19 -19.77 -47.02 -22.98
CA LEU A 19 -20.94 -47.39 -23.80
C LEU A 19 -21.45 -48.81 -23.46
N HIS A 20 -22.67 -49.11 -23.94
CA HIS A 20 -23.00 -50.38 -24.60
C HIS A 20 -23.75 -50.11 -25.91
N ALA A 21 -23.14 -50.43 -27.05
CA ALA A 21 -23.80 -50.81 -28.31
C ALA A 21 -22.72 -50.99 -29.38
N PHE A 22 -22.19 -52.20 -29.57
CA PHE A 22 -21.80 -52.80 -30.86
C PHE A 22 -21.41 -54.25 -30.60
N GLY A 23 -22.20 -55.18 -31.12
CA GLY A 23 -21.96 -56.62 -30.95
C GLY A 23 -21.13 -57.21 -32.10
N GLN A 24 -20.20 -58.09 -31.74
CA GLN A 24 -20.04 -59.42 -32.35
C GLN A 24 -19.55 -60.38 -31.25
N GLU A 25 -20.05 -61.62 -31.30
CA GLU A 25 -19.93 -62.67 -30.28
C GLU A 25 -18.49 -62.89 -29.74
N PHE A 26 -18.14 -62.16 -28.69
CA PHE A 26 -17.03 -62.47 -27.80
C PHE A 26 -17.60 -62.70 -26.40
N LYS A 27 -17.18 -63.77 -25.71
CA LYS A 27 -17.43 -63.89 -24.26
C LYS A 27 -16.93 -62.61 -23.60
N PRO A 28 -17.78 -61.86 -22.87
CA PRO A 28 -17.37 -60.59 -22.30
C PRO A 28 -16.20 -60.81 -21.32
N VAL A 29 -15.17 -59.97 -21.45
CA VAL A 29 -13.92 -60.03 -20.66
C VAL A 29 -14.19 -59.84 -19.16
N PHE A 30 -15.29 -59.18 -18.81
CA PHE A 30 -15.85 -59.05 -17.47
C PHE A 30 -17.36 -58.78 -17.59
N ASP A 31 -18.13 -59.04 -16.54
CA ASP A 31 -19.57 -58.82 -16.51
C ASP A 31 -19.86 -57.35 -16.19
N HIS A 32 -20.49 -56.65 -17.14
CA HIS A 32 -20.89 -55.26 -17.00
C HIS A 32 -21.94 -55.05 -15.91
N ASN A 33 -22.83 -56.03 -15.69
CA ASN A 33 -23.87 -55.95 -14.67
C ASN A 33 -23.26 -56.03 -13.26
N ILE A 34 -22.27 -56.91 -13.05
CA ILE A 34 -21.55 -57.00 -11.77
C ILE A 34 -20.76 -55.72 -11.50
N LEU A 35 -20.07 -55.19 -12.52
CA LEU A 35 -19.34 -53.93 -12.39
C LEU A 35 -20.29 -52.77 -12.06
N ASN A 36 -21.44 -52.71 -12.73
CA ASN A 36 -22.46 -51.70 -12.48
C ASN A 36 -23.15 -51.89 -11.13
N GLU A 37 -23.36 -53.11 -10.67
CA GLU A 37 -23.86 -53.40 -9.33
C GLU A 37 -22.89 -52.87 -8.28
N TYR A 38 -21.60 -53.17 -8.39
CA TYR A 38 -20.60 -52.60 -7.47
C TYR A 38 -20.55 -51.07 -7.53
N ARG A 39 -20.68 -50.46 -8.71
CA ARG A 39 -20.66 -49.00 -8.86
C ARG A 39 -21.94 -48.33 -8.34
N THR A 40 -23.11 -48.90 -8.60
CA THR A 40 -24.42 -48.40 -8.11
C THR A 40 -24.56 -48.58 -6.59
N GLN A 41 -23.93 -49.61 -6.02
CA GLN A 41 -23.80 -49.80 -4.58
C GLN A 41 -22.63 -49.00 -3.95
N GLY A 42 -21.88 -48.20 -4.73
CA GLY A 42 -20.77 -47.38 -4.24
C GLY A 42 -19.50 -48.16 -3.85
N GLN A 43 -19.43 -49.45 -4.15
CA GLN A 43 -18.32 -50.36 -3.84
C GLN A 43 -17.16 -50.23 -4.85
N LEU A 44 -16.61 -49.02 -4.98
CA LEU A 44 -15.59 -48.67 -5.99
C LEU A 44 -14.28 -49.46 -5.85
N ASP A 45 -13.92 -49.89 -4.64
CA ASP A 45 -12.74 -50.74 -4.42
C ASP A 45 -12.97 -52.17 -4.93
N LYS A 46 -14.19 -52.69 -4.81
CA LYS A 46 -14.55 -53.98 -5.41
C LYS A 46 -14.61 -53.88 -6.94
N ALA A 47 -15.14 -52.79 -7.46
CA ALA A 47 -15.16 -52.50 -8.90
C ALA A 47 -13.74 -52.39 -9.49
N GLU A 48 -12.83 -51.68 -8.80
CA GLU A 48 -11.40 -51.61 -9.16
C GLU A 48 -10.78 -53.01 -9.18
N ASN A 49 -10.87 -53.76 -8.07
CA ASN A 49 -10.27 -55.08 -7.96
C ASN A 49 -10.82 -56.07 -9.00
N TYR A 50 -12.13 -55.97 -9.29
CA TYR A 50 -12.76 -56.79 -10.32
C TYR A 50 -12.18 -56.51 -11.72
N LEU A 51 -11.97 -55.23 -12.06
CA LEU A 51 -11.36 -54.83 -13.31
C LEU A 51 -9.88 -55.20 -13.40
N ILE A 52 -9.11 -55.00 -12.32
CA ILE A 52 -7.70 -55.43 -12.24
C ILE A 52 -7.59 -56.94 -12.47
N TYR A 53 -8.43 -57.73 -11.78
CA TYR A 53 -8.47 -59.18 -11.97
C TYR A 53 -8.80 -59.56 -13.42
N SER A 54 -9.74 -58.85 -14.07
CA SER A 54 -10.08 -59.08 -15.47
C SER A 54 -8.90 -58.80 -16.42
N ILE A 55 -8.16 -57.72 -16.16
CA ILE A 55 -6.96 -57.34 -16.92
C ILE A 55 -5.87 -58.41 -16.77
N GLU A 56 -5.58 -58.82 -15.53
CA GLU A 56 -4.59 -59.87 -15.27
C GLU A 56 -4.98 -61.20 -15.92
N ARG A 57 -6.27 -61.55 -15.92
CA ARG A 57 -6.76 -62.75 -16.60
C ARG A 57 -6.52 -62.67 -18.11
N VAL A 58 -6.85 -61.56 -18.76
CA VAL A 58 -6.60 -61.39 -20.20
C VAL A 58 -5.12 -61.47 -20.52
N LEU A 59 -4.26 -60.81 -19.73
CA LEU A 59 -2.82 -60.88 -19.91
C LEU A 59 -2.30 -62.31 -19.77
N ARG A 60 -2.78 -63.09 -18.80
CA ARG A 60 -2.43 -64.52 -18.65
C ARG A 60 -2.97 -65.40 -19.77
N GLU A 61 -4.16 -65.11 -20.32
CA GLU A 61 -4.79 -65.91 -21.37
C GLU A 61 -4.21 -65.66 -22.77
N THR A 62 -3.70 -64.45 -23.01
CA THR A 62 -3.27 -64.00 -24.35
C THR A 62 -1.76 -63.86 -24.50
N ASP A 63 -1.03 -63.66 -23.39
CA ASP A 63 0.41 -63.34 -23.37
C ASP A 63 0.80 -62.15 -24.27
N ASP A 64 -0.15 -61.25 -24.54
CA ASP A 64 -0.01 -60.08 -25.41
C ASP A 64 -0.53 -58.83 -24.69
N GLU A 65 0.37 -57.89 -24.42
CA GLU A 65 0.05 -56.62 -23.74
C GLU A 65 -0.75 -55.65 -24.63
N TYR A 66 -0.84 -55.90 -25.94
CA TYR A 66 -1.63 -55.11 -26.90
C TYR A 66 -2.90 -55.84 -27.35
N SER A 67 -3.34 -56.87 -26.61
CA SER A 67 -4.60 -57.55 -26.90
C SER A 67 -5.79 -56.58 -26.88
N ILE A 68 -6.59 -56.56 -27.95
CA ILE A 68 -7.79 -55.69 -28.04
C ILE A 68 -8.79 -55.92 -26.90
N LYS A 69 -8.75 -57.11 -26.28
CA LYS A 69 -9.56 -57.46 -25.09
C LYS A 69 -9.24 -56.60 -23.87
N LEU A 70 -8.11 -55.89 -23.85
CA LEU A 70 -7.68 -55.00 -22.77
C LEU A 70 -8.25 -53.57 -22.87
N VAL A 71 -8.75 -53.17 -24.04
CA VAL A 71 -9.26 -51.80 -24.29
C VAL A 71 -10.36 -51.42 -23.31
N LEU A 72 -11.45 -52.20 -23.27
CA LEU A 72 -12.58 -51.89 -22.38
C LEU A 72 -12.19 -51.98 -20.89
N PRO A 73 -11.50 -53.02 -20.39
CA PRO A 73 -11.04 -53.03 -19.00
C PRO A 73 -10.23 -51.80 -18.61
N TYR A 74 -9.32 -51.32 -19.47
CA TYR A 74 -8.54 -50.11 -19.21
C TYR A 74 -9.40 -48.84 -19.24
N ILE A 75 -10.34 -48.71 -20.18
CA ILE A 75 -11.30 -47.59 -20.20
C ILE A 75 -12.12 -47.59 -18.91
N TYR A 76 -12.67 -48.73 -18.51
CA TYR A 76 -13.51 -48.84 -17.31
C TYR A 76 -12.71 -48.65 -16.02
N LEU A 77 -11.44 -49.05 -15.98
CA LEU A 77 -10.57 -48.83 -14.83
C LEU A 77 -10.12 -47.37 -14.73
N GLY A 78 -9.71 -46.77 -15.85
CA GLY A 78 -9.44 -45.34 -15.95
C GLY A 78 -10.67 -44.55 -15.52
N ARG A 79 -11.85 -45.02 -15.93
CA ARG A 79 -13.13 -44.55 -15.42
C ARG A 79 -13.17 -44.72 -13.91
N ILE A 80 -13.15 -45.89 -13.28
CA ILE A 80 -13.16 -46.00 -11.79
C ILE A 80 -12.21 -45.02 -11.07
N TYR A 81 -10.99 -44.82 -11.57
CA TYR A 81 -10.04 -43.89 -10.95
C TYR A 81 -10.50 -42.43 -10.97
N VAL A 82 -11.26 -42.02 -11.96
CA VAL A 82 -11.89 -40.70 -12.00
C VAL A 82 -12.90 -40.52 -10.83
N GLU A 83 -13.47 -41.60 -10.28
CA GLU A 83 -14.69 -41.64 -9.41
C GLU A 83 -14.16 -41.49 -8.01
N LYS A 84 -13.02 -42.13 -7.80
CA LYS A 84 -12.06 -41.92 -6.72
C LYS A 84 -11.30 -40.60 -6.79
N GLN A 85 -11.48 -39.82 -7.86
CA GLN A 85 -10.79 -38.56 -8.13
C GLN A 85 -9.25 -38.63 -8.26
N ASN A 86 -8.74 -39.76 -8.75
CA ASN A 86 -7.33 -39.97 -9.10
C ASN A 86 -7.09 -39.78 -10.60
N TYR A 87 -6.89 -38.52 -11.02
CA TYR A 87 -6.85 -38.16 -12.44
C TYR A 87 -5.57 -38.60 -13.14
N GLN A 88 -4.48 -38.79 -12.38
CA GLN A 88 -3.21 -39.22 -12.94
C GLN A 88 -3.28 -40.68 -13.36
N GLU A 89 -3.79 -41.56 -12.49
CA GLU A 89 -4.02 -42.96 -12.87
C GLU A 89 -5.12 -43.07 -13.95
N ALA A 90 -6.16 -42.25 -13.87
CA ALA A 90 -7.16 -42.17 -14.93
C ALA A 90 -6.53 -41.89 -16.32
N ILE A 91 -5.73 -40.83 -16.43
CA ILE A 91 -5.01 -40.48 -17.67
C ILE A 91 -4.11 -41.64 -18.11
N ARG A 92 -3.41 -42.27 -17.15
CA ARG A 92 -2.53 -43.41 -17.44
C ARG A 92 -3.30 -44.56 -18.07
N TYR A 93 -4.45 -44.95 -17.51
CA TYR A 93 -5.25 -46.05 -18.04
C TYR A 93 -5.97 -45.71 -19.35
N PHE A 94 -6.43 -44.46 -19.55
CA PHE A 94 -6.94 -44.04 -20.88
C PHE A 94 -5.85 -44.07 -21.94
N LYS A 95 -4.64 -43.60 -21.60
CA LYS A 95 -3.50 -43.68 -22.51
C LYS A 95 -3.10 -45.12 -22.81
N LYS A 96 -3.12 -46.02 -21.81
CA LYS A 96 -2.91 -47.46 -22.05
C LYS A 96 -3.95 -48.03 -23.01
N SER A 97 -5.22 -47.66 -22.87
CA SER A 97 -6.24 -48.09 -23.81
C SER A 97 -5.99 -47.57 -25.24
N LEU A 98 -5.56 -46.31 -25.39
CA LEU A 98 -5.20 -45.75 -26.69
C LEU A 98 -3.98 -46.45 -27.28
N ASP A 99 -2.97 -46.73 -26.46
CA ASP A 99 -1.73 -47.42 -26.85
C ASP A 99 -2.00 -48.87 -27.30
N VAL A 100 -2.89 -49.59 -26.60
CA VAL A 100 -3.38 -50.90 -27.06
C VAL A 100 -4.01 -50.78 -28.44
N MET A 101 -4.87 -49.79 -28.68
CA MET A 101 -5.51 -49.59 -29.98
C MET A 101 -4.50 -49.17 -31.06
N ASP A 102 -3.57 -48.26 -30.77
CA ASP A 102 -2.56 -47.78 -31.72
C ASP A 102 -1.65 -48.92 -32.22
N ASN A 103 -1.35 -49.90 -31.35
CA ASN A 103 -0.49 -51.05 -31.68
C ASN A 103 -1.25 -52.30 -32.14
N SER A 104 -2.59 -52.32 -32.14
CA SER A 104 -3.39 -53.48 -32.56
C SER A 104 -4.36 -53.18 -33.71
N ALA A 105 -5.39 -52.36 -33.47
CA ALA A 105 -6.50 -52.09 -34.40
C ALA A 105 -6.40 -50.73 -35.13
N GLY A 106 -5.50 -49.86 -34.70
CA GLY A 106 -5.30 -48.51 -35.20
C GLY A 106 -6.33 -47.48 -34.71
N SER A 107 -6.05 -46.20 -35.00
CA SER A 107 -6.85 -45.05 -34.53
C SER A 107 -8.23 -44.89 -35.17
N MET A 108 -8.57 -45.71 -36.17
CA MET A 108 -9.92 -45.76 -36.78
C MET A 108 -10.88 -46.69 -36.03
N TYR A 109 -10.41 -47.43 -35.03
CA TYR A 109 -11.25 -48.31 -34.23
C TYR A 109 -12.32 -47.50 -33.46
N PRO A 110 -13.61 -47.91 -33.43
CA PRO A 110 -14.69 -47.10 -32.84
C PRO A 110 -14.48 -46.68 -31.37
N ASP A 111 -13.88 -47.55 -30.54
CA ASP A 111 -13.62 -47.26 -29.12
C ASP A 111 -12.49 -46.24 -28.92
N TYR A 112 -11.76 -45.87 -29.98
CA TYR A 112 -10.75 -44.81 -29.94
C TYR A 112 -11.39 -43.47 -29.60
N CYS A 113 -12.56 -43.19 -30.17
CA CYS A 113 -13.33 -42.00 -29.86
C CYS A 113 -13.83 -42.02 -28.41
N LEU A 114 -14.19 -43.20 -27.89
CA LEU A 114 -14.62 -43.37 -26.51
C LEU A 114 -13.49 -43.07 -25.51
N ALA A 115 -12.34 -43.73 -25.65
CA ALA A 115 -11.16 -43.49 -24.81
C ALA A 115 -10.67 -42.03 -24.92
N THR A 116 -10.69 -41.46 -26.13
CA THR A 116 -10.31 -40.05 -26.36
C THR A 116 -11.31 -39.09 -25.73
N ASN A 117 -12.62 -39.34 -25.78
CA ASN A 117 -13.61 -38.50 -25.09
C ASN A 117 -13.41 -38.50 -23.58
N PHE A 118 -13.04 -39.64 -23.00
CA PHE A 118 -12.69 -39.73 -21.59
C PHE A 118 -11.35 -39.06 -21.27
N LEU A 119 -10.39 -39.11 -22.19
CA LEU A 119 -9.11 -38.42 -22.01
C LEU A 119 -9.24 -36.90 -22.17
N VAL A 120 -9.97 -36.41 -23.19
CA VAL A 120 -10.45 -35.01 -23.31
C VAL A 120 -11.16 -34.65 -22.03
N GLY A 121 -12.08 -35.55 -21.68
CA GLY A 121 -12.81 -35.67 -20.44
C GLY A 121 -11.92 -35.65 -19.20
N THR A 122 -10.62 -35.89 -19.28
CA THR A 122 -9.67 -35.75 -18.16
C THR A 122 -8.80 -34.52 -18.30
N TYR A 123 -8.59 -34.06 -19.51
CA TYR A 123 -7.78 -32.89 -19.74
C TYR A 123 -8.53 -31.60 -19.47
N LEU A 124 -9.84 -31.48 -19.76
CA LEU A 124 -10.57 -30.32 -19.21
C LEU A 124 -10.72 -30.47 -17.68
N ILE A 125 -10.54 -31.69 -17.09
CA ILE A 125 -10.55 -32.01 -15.63
C ILE A 125 -9.33 -31.50 -14.88
N ILE A 126 -8.19 -31.62 -15.53
CA ILE A 126 -6.94 -31.05 -15.01
C ILE A 126 -6.57 -29.80 -15.81
N GLY A 127 -7.50 -29.31 -16.65
CA GLY A 127 -7.66 -28.10 -17.46
C GLY A 127 -6.46 -27.71 -18.26
N GLU A 128 -5.83 -28.77 -18.71
CA GLU A 128 -5.03 -28.82 -19.92
C GLU A 128 -5.97 -28.63 -21.12
N GLU A 129 -6.62 -27.46 -21.21
CA GLU A 129 -7.62 -27.17 -22.24
C GLU A 129 -7.02 -27.24 -23.63
N ASP A 130 -5.78 -26.80 -23.80
CA ASP A 130 -5.08 -26.87 -25.08
C ASP A 130 -4.95 -28.34 -25.55
N LYS A 131 -4.64 -29.25 -24.62
CA LYS A 131 -4.58 -30.70 -24.91
C LYS A 131 -5.97 -31.24 -25.24
N ALA A 132 -6.99 -30.83 -24.49
CA ALA A 132 -8.36 -31.25 -24.72
C ALA A 132 -8.93 -30.72 -26.05
N GLU A 133 -8.62 -29.49 -26.43
CA GLU A 133 -9.04 -28.88 -27.70
C GLU A 133 -8.38 -29.60 -28.88
N ILE A 134 -7.07 -29.87 -28.78
CA ILE A 134 -6.36 -30.67 -29.80
C ILE A 134 -7.05 -32.03 -29.97
N LEU A 135 -7.31 -32.73 -28.87
CA LEU A 135 -7.97 -34.04 -28.91
C LEU A 135 -9.43 -33.95 -29.38
N LEU A 136 -10.15 -32.87 -29.09
CA LEU A 136 -11.51 -32.61 -29.60
C LEU A 136 -11.53 -32.38 -31.12
N ARG A 137 -10.50 -31.75 -31.69
CA ARG A 137 -10.36 -31.64 -33.16
C ARG A 137 -10.06 -33.00 -33.78
N THR A 138 -9.20 -33.79 -33.13
CA THR A 138 -8.87 -35.15 -33.56
C THR A 138 -10.11 -36.05 -33.55
N ILE A 139 -10.87 -36.08 -32.46
CA ILE A 139 -12.06 -36.94 -32.35
C ILE A 139 -13.18 -36.51 -33.31
N ASN A 140 -13.37 -35.22 -33.57
CA ASN A 140 -14.31 -34.74 -34.58
C ASN A 140 -13.93 -35.20 -36.00
N THR A 141 -12.63 -35.26 -36.29
CA THR A 141 -12.12 -35.80 -37.55
C THR A 141 -12.33 -37.31 -37.64
N LEU A 142 -12.16 -38.02 -36.52
CA LEU A 142 -12.40 -39.46 -36.44
C LEU A 142 -13.88 -39.79 -36.64
N HIS A 143 -14.79 -39.14 -35.92
CA HIS A 143 -16.25 -39.29 -36.10
C HIS A 143 -16.66 -39.08 -37.56
N LYS A 144 -16.11 -38.06 -38.23
CA LYS A 144 -16.35 -37.81 -39.65
C LYS A 144 -15.92 -38.98 -40.55
N LYS A 145 -14.84 -39.69 -40.18
CA LYS A 145 -14.21 -40.74 -40.98
C LYS A 145 -14.68 -42.16 -40.63
N THR A 146 -15.28 -42.38 -39.47
CA THR A 146 -15.64 -43.72 -38.96
C THR A 146 -17.16 -43.90 -38.83
N VAL A 147 -17.71 -43.80 -37.62
CA VAL A 147 -19.11 -44.11 -37.29
C VAL A 147 -20.08 -42.93 -37.49
N GLY A 148 -19.61 -41.81 -38.04
CA GLY A 148 -20.42 -40.62 -38.29
C GLY A 148 -20.73 -39.81 -37.03
N TYR A 149 -21.63 -38.82 -37.15
CA TYR A 149 -22.05 -37.96 -36.03
C TYR A 149 -23.33 -38.44 -35.32
N ASP A 150 -24.04 -39.41 -35.87
CA ASP A 150 -25.27 -39.95 -35.28
C ASP A 150 -24.96 -41.21 -34.45
N ASN A 151 -24.28 -41.02 -33.31
CA ASN A 151 -24.02 -42.08 -32.35
C ASN A 151 -23.88 -41.55 -30.89
N PRO A 152 -24.08 -42.40 -29.86
CA PRO A 152 -23.94 -42.00 -28.46
C PRO A 152 -22.54 -41.52 -28.03
N ILE A 153 -21.46 -41.90 -28.74
CA ILE A 153 -20.11 -41.37 -28.46
C ILE A 153 -20.02 -39.91 -28.91
N TYR A 154 -20.78 -39.49 -29.92
CA TYR A 154 -20.79 -38.10 -30.36
C TYR A 154 -21.55 -37.18 -29.40
N SER A 155 -22.58 -37.66 -28.70
CA SER A 155 -23.25 -36.85 -27.65
C SER A 155 -22.29 -36.47 -26.53
N MET A 156 -21.33 -37.36 -26.21
CA MET A 156 -20.22 -37.07 -25.30
C MET A 156 -19.28 -35.98 -25.83
N THR A 157 -18.94 -36.06 -27.12
CA THR A 157 -18.11 -35.04 -27.77
C THR A 157 -18.80 -33.68 -27.72
N LEU A 158 -20.09 -33.61 -28.02
CA LEU A 158 -20.90 -32.39 -27.90
C LEU A 158 -20.97 -31.86 -26.46
N PHE A 159 -21.05 -32.74 -25.46
CA PHE A 159 -20.98 -32.33 -24.06
C PHE A 159 -19.62 -31.69 -23.73
N ASN A 160 -18.52 -32.34 -24.11
CA ASN A 160 -17.16 -31.83 -23.91
C ASN A 160 -16.92 -30.50 -24.63
N GLU A 161 -17.48 -30.34 -25.84
CA GLU A 161 -17.47 -29.06 -26.56
C GLU A 161 -18.27 -27.99 -25.81
N GLY A 162 -19.50 -28.28 -25.39
CA GLY A 162 -20.31 -27.34 -24.62
C GLY A 162 -19.64 -26.93 -23.32
N PHE A 163 -18.89 -27.86 -22.74
CA PHE A 163 -18.08 -27.64 -21.57
C PHE A 163 -16.86 -26.75 -21.83
N LEU A 164 -16.10 -27.01 -22.89
CA LEU A 164 -14.98 -26.18 -23.35
C LEU A 164 -15.45 -24.76 -23.75
N HIS A 165 -16.60 -24.63 -24.39
CA HIS A 165 -17.18 -23.32 -24.70
C HIS A 165 -17.61 -22.57 -23.45
N GLY A 166 -18.20 -23.26 -22.47
CA GLY A 166 -18.48 -22.67 -21.16
C GLY A 166 -17.20 -22.15 -20.50
N LEU A 167 -16.12 -22.95 -20.57
CA LEU A 167 -14.78 -22.62 -20.06
C LEU A 167 -14.26 -21.32 -20.63
N ASN A 168 -14.49 -21.12 -21.93
CA ASN A 168 -14.05 -19.96 -22.69
C ASN A 168 -14.99 -18.74 -22.52
N GLY A 169 -16.11 -18.89 -21.80
CA GLY A 169 -17.09 -17.82 -21.59
C GLY A 169 -18.17 -17.71 -22.68
N ASP A 170 -18.19 -18.64 -23.63
CA ASP A 170 -19.14 -18.67 -24.74
C ASP A 170 -20.48 -19.30 -24.31
N ILE A 171 -21.27 -18.52 -23.55
CA ILE A 171 -22.48 -19.01 -22.85
C ILE A 171 -23.51 -19.59 -23.84
N VAL A 172 -23.73 -18.90 -24.97
CA VAL A 172 -24.74 -19.31 -25.96
C VAL A 172 -24.36 -20.63 -26.59
N LEU A 173 -23.11 -20.76 -27.04
CA LEU A 173 -22.62 -21.96 -27.69
C LEU A 173 -22.51 -23.13 -26.70
N SER A 174 -22.12 -22.85 -25.46
CA SER A 174 -22.14 -23.82 -24.35
C SER A 174 -23.54 -24.41 -24.15
N ASP A 175 -24.56 -23.56 -23.99
CA ASP A 175 -25.95 -24.02 -23.82
C ASP A 175 -26.48 -24.77 -25.04
N GLN A 176 -26.14 -24.32 -26.26
CA GLN A 176 -26.53 -25.01 -27.48
C GLN A 176 -25.94 -26.42 -27.53
N LYS A 177 -24.66 -26.57 -27.26
CA LYS A 177 -23.95 -27.86 -27.26
C LYS A 177 -24.44 -28.80 -26.16
N PHE A 178 -24.70 -28.29 -24.95
CA PHE A 178 -25.34 -29.09 -23.89
C PHE A 178 -26.75 -29.56 -24.29
N LYS A 179 -27.57 -28.67 -24.87
CA LYS A 179 -28.91 -29.05 -25.35
C LYS A 179 -28.87 -30.08 -26.47
N GLN A 180 -27.94 -29.93 -27.43
CA GLN A 180 -27.73 -30.90 -28.51
C GLN A 180 -27.32 -32.26 -27.95
N SER A 181 -26.35 -32.28 -27.03
CA SER A 181 -25.92 -33.50 -26.33
C SER A 181 -27.07 -34.19 -25.60
N LEU A 182 -27.85 -33.43 -24.81
CA LEU A 182 -28.98 -33.95 -24.03
C LEU A 182 -30.13 -34.43 -24.93
N SER A 183 -30.43 -33.73 -26.03
CA SER A 183 -31.45 -34.14 -26.99
C SER A 183 -31.06 -35.45 -27.66
N MET A 184 -29.82 -35.52 -28.15
CA MET A 184 -29.28 -36.70 -28.82
C MET A 184 -29.33 -37.93 -27.91
N MET A 185 -28.96 -37.79 -26.64
CA MET A 185 -29.08 -38.91 -25.68
C MET A 185 -30.52 -39.37 -25.45
N LYS A 186 -31.51 -38.47 -25.57
CA LYS A 186 -32.92 -38.77 -25.32
C LYS A 186 -33.53 -39.66 -26.42
N ASP A 187 -33.02 -39.54 -27.64
CA ASP A 187 -33.54 -40.26 -28.82
C ASP A 187 -33.16 -41.75 -28.83
N TYR A 188 -32.15 -42.17 -28.05
CA TYR A 188 -31.65 -43.55 -28.00
C TYR A 188 -32.38 -44.51 -27.00
N LYS A 189 -33.67 -44.27 -26.64
CA LYS A 189 -34.61 -45.11 -25.81
C LYS A 189 -33.99 -46.11 -24.81
N ILE A 190 -34.15 -45.90 -23.49
CA ILE A 190 -33.16 -46.42 -22.53
C ILE A 190 -33.68 -47.29 -21.35
N GLU A 191 -32.90 -48.34 -21.07
CA GLU A 191 -32.60 -49.03 -19.78
C GLU A 191 -31.99 -48.10 -18.69
N GLN A 192 -31.70 -48.64 -17.49
CA GLN A 192 -31.36 -47.88 -16.27
C GLN A 192 -30.00 -47.13 -16.30
N ASP A 193 -29.03 -47.57 -17.10
CA ASP A 193 -27.65 -47.02 -17.11
C ASP A 193 -27.51 -45.65 -17.76
N PHE A 194 -28.15 -45.37 -18.91
CA PHE A 194 -27.99 -44.03 -19.51
C PHE A 194 -28.82 -42.95 -18.79
N TYR A 195 -29.78 -43.34 -17.95
CA TYR A 195 -30.52 -42.40 -17.10
C TYR A 195 -29.58 -41.64 -16.15
N LEU A 196 -28.59 -42.32 -15.57
CA LEU A 196 -27.59 -41.70 -14.68
C LEU A 196 -26.61 -40.78 -15.44
N ASN A 197 -26.36 -41.06 -16.73
CA ASN A 197 -25.50 -40.24 -17.60
C ASN A 197 -26.20 -38.93 -17.91
N PHE A 198 -27.46 -39.05 -18.35
CA PHE A 198 -28.33 -37.93 -18.64
C PHE A 198 -28.43 -37.01 -17.42
N THR A 199 -28.64 -37.59 -16.24
CA THR A 199 -28.68 -36.86 -14.98
C THR A 199 -27.37 -36.14 -14.67
N SER A 200 -26.23 -36.82 -14.85
CA SER A 200 -24.90 -36.22 -14.65
C SER A 200 -24.69 -35.00 -15.55
N TYR A 201 -25.11 -35.08 -16.81
CA TYR A 201 -24.96 -33.99 -17.78
C TYR A 201 -25.78 -32.77 -17.37
N GLN A 202 -27.00 -33.00 -16.87
CA GLN A 202 -27.86 -31.93 -16.36
C GLN A 202 -27.29 -31.27 -15.09
N ILE A 203 -26.76 -32.05 -14.13
CA ILE A 203 -26.12 -31.51 -12.91
C ILE A 203 -24.93 -30.63 -13.30
N TYR A 204 -24.16 -31.04 -14.30
CA TYR A 204 -23.02 -30.27 -14.77
C TYR A 204 -23.39 -29.03 -15.53
N TRP A 205 -24.42 -29.10 -16.35
CA TRP A 205 -24.99 -27.91 -16.96
C TRP A 205 -25.50 -26.94 -15.89
N ALA A 206 -26.12 -27.41 -14.80
CA ALA A 206 -26.48 -26.57 -13.66
C ALA A 206 -25.24 -25.95 -13.00
N LYS A 207 -24.17 -26.71 -12.79
CA LYS A 207 -22.90 -26.17 -12.27
C LYS A 207 -22.29 -25.11 -13.19
N MET A 208 -22.39 -25.28 -14.52
CA MET A 208 -22.02 -24.23 -15.50
C MET A 208 -22.87 -22.97 -15.33
N MET A 209 -24.17 -23.13 -15.17
CA MET A 209 -25.08 -22.01 -14.90
C MET A 209 -24.66 -21.25 -13.64
N LEU A 210 -24.31 -21.92 -12.54
CA LEU A 210 -23.80 -21.26 -11.32
C LEU A 210 -22.58 -20.40 -11.59
N GLN A 211 -21.63 -20.89 -12.39
CA GLN A 211 -20.40 -20.16 -12.68
C GLN A 211 -20.60 -18.97 -13.60
N GLN A 212 -21.65 -19.01 -14.41
CA GLN A 212 -22.08 -17.90 -15.27
C GLN A 212 -23.03 -16.94 -14.52
N GLY A 213 -23.17 -17.08 -13.20
CA GLY A 213 -24.04 -16.23 -12.37
C GLY A 213 -25.54 -16.53 -12.50
N ARG A 214 -25.94 -17.60 -13.19
CA ARG A 214 -27.34 -17.97 -13.47
C ARG A 214 -27.92 -18.86 -12.36
N PHE A 215 -27.88 -18.37 -11.11
CA PHE A 215 -28.20 -19.15 -9.91
C PHE A 215 -29.61 -19.75 -9.90
N ASN A 216 -30.65 -18.95 -10.17
CA ASN A 216 -32.04 -19.42 -10.15
C ASN A 216 -32.31 -20.55 -11.16
N LYS A 217 -31.69 -20.47 -12.35
CA LYS A 217 -31.83 -21.51 -13.38
C LYS A 217 -31.15 -22.81 -12.95
N ALA A 218 -29.97 -22.71 -12.33
CA ALA A 218 -29.26 -23.84 -11.78
C ALA A 218 -30.05 -24.50 -10.64
N GLU A 219 -30.57 -23.72 -9.70
CA GLU A 219 -31.38 -24.20 -8.58
C GLU A 219 -32.63 -24.94 -9.07
N THR A 220 -33.37 -24.35 -10.01
CA THR A 220 -34.57 -24.96 -10.59
C THR A 220 -34.27 -26.30 -11.27
N LEU A 221 -33.16 -26.35 -12.02
CA LEU A 221 -32.72 -27.58 -12.67
C LEU A 221 -32.30 -28.64 -11.65
N LEU A 222 -31.54 -28.27 -10.63
CA LEU A 222 -31.10 -29.19 -9.55
C LEU A 222 -32.28 -29.70 -8.72
N ALA A 223 -33.28 -28.86 -8.44
CA ALA A 223 -34.49 -29.28 -7.74
C ALA A 223 -35.30 -30.30 -8.56
N THR A 224 -35.36 -30.12 -9.88
CA THR A 224 -36.01 -31.07 -10.80
C THR A 224 -35.26 -32.41 -10.79
N ILE A 225 -33.94 -32.36 -10.93
CA ILE A 225 -33.07 -33.55 -10.89
C ILE A 225 -33.20 -34.29 -9.55
N LYS A 226 -33.22 -33.56 -8.42
CA LYS A 226 -33.38 -34.14 -7.09
C LYS A 226 -34.68 -34.94 -7.00
N LYS A 227 -35.80 -34.35 -7.42
CA LYS A 227 -37.11 -34.99 -7.42
C LYS A 227 -37.13 -36.25 -8.30
N ASP A 228 -36.51 -36.18 -9.47
CA ASP A 228 -36.41 -37.31 -10.39
C ASP A 228 -35.55 -38.45 -9.83
N LEU A 229 -34.42 -38.15 -9.18
CA LEU A 229 -33.59 -39.14 -8.50
C LEU A 229 -34.29 -39.79 -7.29
N GLU A 230 -35.01 -38.99 -6.50
CA GLU A 230 -35.77 -39.50 -5.35
C GLU A 230 -36.92 -40.40 -5.78
N LYS A 231 -37.64 -40.04 -6.85
CA LYS A 231 -38.73 -40.83 -7.42
C LYS A 231 -38.29 -42.22 -7.88
N ASN A 232 -37.05 -42.33 -8.36
CA ASN A 232 -36.48 -43.58 -8.86
C ASN A 232 -35.66 -44.35 -7.81
N GLU A 233 -35.71 -43.95 -6.53
CA GLU A 233 -34.98 -44.60 -5.42
C GLU A 233 -33.44 -44.60 -5.60
N LEU A 234 -32.89 -43.58 -6.27
CA LEU A 234 -31.47 -43.47 -6.59
C LEU A 234 -30.68 -42.60 -5.60
N GLN A 235 -31.13 -42.49 -4.34
CA GLN A 235 -30.51 -41.61 -3.34
C GLN A 235 -29.12 -42.07 -2.87
N ASN A 236 -28.76 -43.33 -3.14
CA ASN A 236 -27.45 -43.90 -2.78
C ASN A 236 -26.43 -43.82 -3.94
N THR A 237 -26.76 -43.12 -5.02
CA THR A 237 -25.86 -42.96 -6.18
C THR A 237 -24.87 -41.80 -6.01
N SER A 238 -23.74 -41.85 -6.73
CA SER A 238 -22.77 -40.76 -6.78
C SER A 238 -23.35 -39.48 -7.42
N GLN A 239 -24.34 -39.62 -8.32
CA GLN A 239 -25.06 -38.51 -8.93
C GLN A 239 -25.88 -37.73 -7.91
N TYR A 240 -26.56 -38.43 -6.99
CA TYR A 240 -27.30 -37.77 -5.92
C TYR A 240 -26.37 -36.95 -5.01
N LEU A 241 -25.20 -37.51 -4.67
CA LEU A 241 -24.18 -36.82 -3.89
C LEU A 241 -23.60 -35.58 -4.61
N LEU A 242 -23.31 -35.71 -5.90
CA LEU A 242 -22.84 -34.61 -6.73
C LEU A 242 -23.91 -33.51 -6.82
N MET A 243 -25.17 -33.87 -7.07
CA MET A 243 -26.30 -32.95 -7.09
C MET A 243 -26.41 -32.18 -5.79
N LEU A 244 -26.37 -32.85 -4.63
CA LEU A 244 -26.40 -32.18 -3.32
C LEU A 244 -25.22 -31.21 -3.16
N THR A 245 -24.02 -31.61 -3.57
CA THR A 245 -22.84 -30.74 -3.49
C THR A 245 -23.02 -29.47 -4.34
N VAL A 246 -23.52 -29.61 -5.57
CA VAL A 246 -23.77 -28.46 -6.46
C VAL A 246 -24.93 -27.60 -5.98
N LEU A 247 -25.97 -28.21 -5.39
CA LEU A 247 -27.07 -27.48 -4.77
C LEU A 247 -26.61 -26.70 -3.54
N GLY A 248 -25.74 -27.29 -2.72
CA GLY A 248 -25.07 -26.60 -1.61
C GLY A 248 -24.23 -25.42 -2.11
N ASP A 249 -23.46 -25.59 -3.20
CA ASP A 249 -22.71 -24.51 -3.84
C ASP A 249 -23.64 -23.40 -4.35
N CYS A 250 -24.82 -23.75 -4.87
CA CYS A 250 -25.84 -22.80 -5.31
C CYS A 250 -26.32 -21.92 -4.16
N TYR A 251 -26.69 -22.53 -3.03
CA TYR A 251 -27.08 -21.80 -1.83
C TYR A 251 -25.91 -20.98 -1.25
N ALA A 252 -24.69 -21.53 -1.23
CA ALA A 252 -23.51 -20.80 -0.77
C ALA A 252 -23.20 -19.57 -1.65
N LYS A 253 -23.42 -19.64 -2.97
CA LYS A 253 -23.21 -18.52 -3.91
C LYS A 253 -24.32 -17.48 -3.88
N THR A 254 -25.53 -17.87 -3.50
CA THR A 254 -26.65 -16.94 -3.24
C THR A 254 -26.66 -16.39 -1.82
N GLU A 255 -25.65 -16.75 -1.01
CA GLU A 255 -25.50 -16.38 0.41
C GLU A 255 -26.63 -16.89 1.33
N ASP A 256 -27.31 -17.98 0.94
CA ASP A 256 -28.23 -18.72 1.81
C ASP A 256 -27.44 -19.81 2.57
N PHE A 257 -26.60 -19.37 3.51
CA PHE A 257 -25.59 -20.21 4.15
C PHE A 257 -26.18 -21.31 5.04
N GLU A 258 -27.33 -21.07 5.66
CA GLU A 258 -28.01 -22.07 6.49
C GLU A 258 -28.47 -23.26 5.64
N LYS A 259 -29.15 -23.00 4.51
CA LYS A 259 -29.53 -24.06 3.56
C LYS A 259 -28.30 -24.73 2.95
N ALA A 260 -27.25 -23.97 2.65
CA ALA A 260 -26.00 -24.54 2.13
C ALA A 260 -25.42 -25.58 3.10
N ILE A 261 -25.31 -25.24 4.40
CA ILE A 261 -24.84 -26.16 5.44
C ILE A 261 -25.76 -27.36 5.60
N GLU A 262 -27.08 -27.17 5.57
CA GLU A 262 -28.03 -28.28 5.66
C GLU A 262 -27.84 -29.27 4.50
N VAL A 263 -27.75 -28.77 3.28
CA VAL A 263 -27.54 -29.60 2.08
C VAL A 263 -26.16 -30.27 2.10
N TYR A 264 -25.10 -29.58 2.53
CA TYR A 264 -23.79 -30.21 2.67
C TYR A 264 -23.74 -31.24 3.78
N LYS A 265 -24.50 -31.09 4.87
CA LYS A 265 -24.65 -32.13 5.90
C LYS A 265 -25.31 -33.38 5.32
N GLN A 266 -26.39 -33.21 4.54
CA GLN A 266 -27.02 -34.31 3.81
C GLN A 266 -26.00 -35.00 2.87
N ALA A 267 -25.20 -34.21 2.15
CA ALA A 267 -24.14 -34.74 1.29
C ALA A 267 -23.08 -35.50 2.10
N LYS A 268 -22.62 -34.96 3.23
CA LYS A 268 -21.63 -35.57 4.12
C LYS A 268 -22.11 -36.93 4.65
N GLU A 269 -23.33 -36.99 5.18
CA GLU A 269 -23.92 -38.24 5.69
C GLU A 269 -24.04 -39.29 4.59
N ARG A 270 -24.53 -38.90 3.41
CA ARG A 270 -24.63 -39.81 2.27
C ARG A 270 -23.26 -40.26 1.76
N ALA A 271 -22.27 -39.39 1.73
CA ALA A 271 -20.91 -39.76 1.34
C ALA A 271 -20.32 -40.84 2.26
N ILE A 272 -20.59 -40.79 3.56
CA ILE A 272 -20.18 -41.83 4.51
C ILE A 272 -20.79 -43.19 4.13
N HIS A 273 -22.08 -43.21 3.82
CA HIS A 273 -22.81 -44.44 3.48
C HIS A 273 -22.43 -45.02 2.11
N VAL A 274 -22.22 -44.16 1.11
CA VAL A 274 -22.03 -44.58 -0.29
C VAL A 274 -20.57 -44.86 -0.61
N LEU A 275 -19.63 -44.05 -0.10
CA LEU A 275 -18.24 -44.05 -0.55
C LEU A 275 -17.24 -44.38 0.58
N GLY A 276 -17.65 -44.20 1.84
CA GLY A 276 -16.80 -44.33 3.02
C GLY A 276 -16.02 -43.05 3.35
N LYS A 277 -15.64 -42.90 4.63
CA LYS A 277 -15.01 -41.67 5.18
C LYS A 277 -13.64 -41.33 4.58
N ASN A 278 -12.93 -42.30 4.01
CA ASN A 278 -11.55 -42.12 3.53
C ASN A 278 -11.46 -41.65 2.07
N GLN A 279 -12.58 -41.22 1.45
CA GLN A 279 -12.61 -40.80 0.06
C GLN A 279 -12.44 -39.29 -0.12
N ILE A 280 -11.80 -38.88 -1.22
CA ILE A 280 -11.49 -37.47 -1.54
C ILE A 280 -12.75 -36.59 -1.61
N LEU A 281 -13.86 -37.13 -2.11
CA LEU A 281 -15.11 -36.39 -2.19
C LEU A 281 -15.67 -36.01 -0.81
N TYR A 282 -15.52 -36.87 0.19
CA TYR A 282 -15.89 -36.55 1.57
C TYR A 282 -15.03 -35.40 2.11
N ALA A 283 -13.71 -35.42 1.87
CA ALA A 283 -12.82 -34.31 2.22
C ALA A 283 -13.16 -32.99 1.50
N ASN A 284 -13.61 -33.06 0.23
CA ASN A 284 -14.06 -31.88 -0.51
C ASN A 284 -15.34 -31.29 0.11
N ILE A 285 -16.30 -32.13 0.50
CA ILE A 285 -17.54 -31.68 1.17
C ILE A 285 -17.19 -31.01 2.50
N LEU A 286 -16.29 -31.59 3.30
CA LEU A 286 -15.79 -30.97 4.53
C LEU A 286 -15.15 -29.59 4.26
N SER A 287 -14.34 -29.48 3.20
CA SER A 287 -13.70 -28.22 2.83
C SER A 287 -14.71 -27.14 2.39
N LEU A 288 -15.77 -27.54 1.67
CA LEU A 288 -16.87 -26.64 1.29
C LEU A 288 -17.68 -26.20 2.52
N MET A 289 -18.02 -27.14 3.41
CA MET A 289 -18.66 -26.84 4.69
C MET A 289 -17.81 -25.90 5.53
N ALA A 290 -16.49 -26.09 5.57
CA ALA A 290 -15.59 -25.22 6.28
C ALA A 290 -15.58 -23.79 5.72
N THR A 291 -15.62 -23.66 4.40
CA THR A 291 -15.68 -22.35 3.72
C THR A 291 -16.95 -21.60 4.12
N VAL A 292 -18.10 -22.28 4.13
CA VAL A 292 -19.38 -21.67 4.56
C VAL A 292 -19.39 -21.37 6.05
N ASN A 293 -18.94 -22.31 6.90
CA ASN A 293 -18.83 -22.08 8.35
C ASN A 293 -17.94 -20.89 8.67
N LYS A 294 -16.80 -20.73 7.97
CA LYS A 294 -15.94 -19.53 8.10
C LYS A 294 -16.70 -18.25 7.74
N LYS A 295 -17.48 -18.25 6.65
CA LYS A 295 -18.32 -17.11 6.26
C LYS A 295 -19.43 -16.80 7.26
N MET A 296 -19.88 -17.79 8.04
CA MET A 296 -20.85 -17.62 9.14
C MET A 296 -20.19 -17.30 10.49
N SER A 297 -18.87 -17.15 10.55
CA SER A 297 -18.08 -16.99 11.79
C SER A 297 -18.02 -18.23 12.71
N HIS A 298 -18.40 -19.41 12.22
CA HIS A 298 -18.23 -20.70 12.92
C HIS A 298 -16.80 -21.25 12.74
N TYR A 299 -15.79 -20.53 13.23
CA TYR A 299 -14.37 -20.83 12.95
C TYR A 299 -13.88 -22.16 13.51
N GLN A 300 -14.40 -22.60 14.66
CA GLN A 300 -14.06 -23.90 15.25
C GLN A 300 -14.49 -25.05 14.33
N LEU A 301 -15.76 -25.06 13.90
CA LEU A 301 -16.28 -26.03 12.95
C LEU A 301 -15.54 -25.98 11.60
N ALA A 302 -15.16 -24.79 11.13
CA ALA A 302 -14.36 -24.66 9.91
C ALA A 302 -12.98 -25.31 10.08
N THR A 303 -12.31 -25.06 11.20
CA THR A 303 -11.00 -25.63 11.52
C THR A 303 -11.04 -27.15 11.64
N GLU A 304 -12.04 -27.69 12.34
CA GLU A 304 -12.23 -29.14 12.50
C GLU A 304 -12.44 -29.83 11.15
N ASN A 305 -13.36 -29.30 10.34
CA ASN A 305 -13.64 -29.85 9.00
C ASN A 305 -12.41 -29.78 8.08
N LEU A 306 -11.61 -28.70 8.14
CA LEU A 306 -10.38 -28.58 7.34
C LEU A 306 -9.29 -29.54 7.80
N LYS A 307 -9.11 -29.73 9.11
CA LYS A 307 -8.14 -30.69 9.67
C LYS A 307 -8.50 -32.12 9.24
N GLU A 308 -9.77 -32.51 9.36
CA GLU A 308 -10.26 -33.82 8.90
C GLU A 308 -10.06 -33.98 7.38
N ALA A 309 -10.38 -32.97 6.58
CA ALA A 309 -10.16 -33.00 5.13
C ALA A 309 -8.66 -33.16 4.77
N LEU A 310 -7.78 -32.41 5.41
CA LEU A 310 -6.34 -32.44 5.17
C LEU A 310 -5.70 -33.78 5.54
N GLN A 311 -6.16 -34.42 6.62
CA GLN A 311 -5.72 -35.77 6.96
C GLN A 311 -6.04 -36.74 5.83
N ILE A 312 -7.26 -36.72 5.28
CA ILE A 312 -7.68 -37.59 4.18
C ILE A 312 -6.87 -37.33 2.91
N TYR A 313 -6.63 -36.05 2.57
CA TYR A 313 -5.80 -35.70 1.41
C TYR A 313 -4.35 -36.22 1.55
N SER A 314 -3.78 -36.12 2.76
CA SER A 314 -2.39 -36.53 3.04
C SER A 314 -2.14 -38.04 2.95
N LEU A 315 -3.10 -38.86 3.40
CA LEU A 315 -3.00 -40.32 3.42
C LEU A 315 -2.83 -40.97 2.03
N ARG A 316 -3.10 -40.21 0.97
CA ARG A 316 -3.08 -40.71 -0.41
C ARG A 316 -2.01 -40.03 -1.29
N ASN A 317 -1.03 -39.33 -0.70
CA ASN A 317 0.06 -38.64 -1.42
C ASN A 317 -0.41 -37.66 -2.53
N TYR A 318 -1.58 -37.05 -2.37
CA TYR A 318 -2.15 -36.16 -3.39
C TYR A 318 -1.94 -34.68 -3.06
N HIS A 319 -0.86 -34.10 -3.57
CA HIS A 319 -0.66 -32.64 -3.60
C HIS A 319 -1.44 -31.96 -4.73
N GLN A 320 -2.74 -32.29 -4.86
CA GLN A 320 -3.64 -31.71 -5.85
C GLN A 320 -4.14 -30.31 -5.43
N SER A 321 -4.83 -29.63 -6.35
CA SER A 321 -5.41 -28.30 -6.15
C SER A 321 -6.29 -28.17 -4.90
N ALA A 322 -7.07 -29.21 -4.57
CA ALA A 322 -7.96 -29.22 -3.41
C ALA A 322 -7.20 -29.18 -2.08
N TYR A 323 -6.12 -29.97 -1.95
CA TYR A 323 -5.26 -29.97 -0.77
C TYR A 323 -4.64 -28.59 -0.52
N LYS A 324 -4.06 -27.98 -1.56
CA LYS A 324 -3.44 -26.64 -1.47
C LYS A 324 -4.47 -25.58 -1.07
N ARG A 325 -5.67 -25.64 -1.65
CA ARG A 325 -6.77 -24.74 -1.27
C ARG A 325 -7.19 -24.95 0.17
N ALA A 326 -7.40 -26.19 0.62
CA ALA A 326 -7.76 -26.48 2.01
C ALA A 326 -6.68 -26.02 3.01
N GLN A 327 -5.39 -26.17 2.68
CA GLN A 327 -4.31 -25.62 3.50
C GLN A 327 -4.37 -24.09 3.57
N LEU A 328 -4.55 -23.39 2.44
CA LEU A 328 -4.65 -21.93 2.43
C LEU A 328 -5.92 -21.43 3.16
N GLU A 329 -7.04 -22.14 3.04
CA GLU A 329 -8.26 -21.84 3.80
C GLU A 329 -8.04 -22.01 5.30
N LEU A 330 -7.32 -23.06 5.72
CA LEU A 330 -6.93 -23.27 7.11
C LEU A 330 -6.02 -22.15 7.62
N VAL A 331 -5.03 -21.74 6.81
CA VAL A 331 -4.20 -20.56 7.11
C VAL A 331 -5.08 -19.33 7.31
N ASN A 332 -6.03 -19.07 6.42
CA ASN A 332 -6.91 -17.91 6.50
C ASN A 332 -7.80 -17.94 7.77
N VAL A 333 -8.33 -19.11 8.14
CA VAL A 333 -9.06 -19.26 9.42
C VAL A 333 -8.15 -18.92 10.61
N TYR A 334 -6.92 -19.45 10.63
CA TYR A 334 -5.95 -19.15 11.69
C TYR A 334 -5.57 -17.66 11.75
N LEU A 335 -5.40 -17.00 10.60
CA LEU A 335 -5.20 -15.55 10.55
C LEU A 335 -6.40 -14.77 11.10
N ILE A 336 -7.64 -15.23 10.85
CA ILE A 336 -8.86 -14.57 11.36
C ILE A 336 -8.98 -14.72 12.87
N ILE A 337 -8.68 -15.90 13.44
CA ILE A 337 -8.81 -16.14 14.87
C ILE A 337 -7.61 -15.64 15.69
N GLY A 338 -6.54 -15.15 15.05
CA GLY A 338 -5.37 -14.60 15.73
C GLY A 338 -4.26 -15.61 16.06
N GLU A 339 -4.29 -16.80 15.48
CA GLU A 339 -3.31 -17.88 15.67
C GLU A 339 -2.18 -17.80 14.62
N TYR A 340 -1.44 -16.69 14.62
CA TYR A 340 -0.51 -16.33 13.55
C TYR A 340 0.68 -17.28 13.39
N GLU A 341 1.18 -17.88 14.48
CA GLU A 341 2.27 -18.85 14.42
C GLU A 341 1.85 -20.13 13.69
N ILE A 342 0.65 -20.64 14.01
CA ILE A 342 0.07 -21.83 13.38
C ILE A 342 -0.22 -21.53 11.90
N ALA A 343 -0.78 -20.35 11.60
CA ALA A 343 -0.96 -19.88 10.23
C ALA A 343 0.38 -19.84 9.46
N SER A 344 1.45 -19.36 10.10
CA SER A 344 2.79 -19.25 9.51
C SER A 344 3.45 -20.60 9.26
N PHE A 345 3.22 -21.58 10.14
CA PHE A 345 3.65 -22.95 9.91
C PHE A 345 2.97 -23.55 8.67
N HIS A 346 1.65 -23.47 8.59
CA HIS A 346 0.90 -24.00 7.44
C HIS A 346 1.20 -23.25 6.13
N MET A 347 1.42 -21.93 6.19
CA MET A 347 1.79 -21.15 5.01
C MET A 347 3.16 -21.57 4.45
N ARG A 348 4.15 -21.83 5.32
CA ARG A 348 5.47 -22.32 4.91
C ARG A 348 5.42 -23.70 4.28
N ASP A 349 4.49 -24.54 4.71
CA ASP A 349 4.32 -25.87 4.13
C ASP A 349 3.68 -25.80 2.73
N VAL A 350 2.57 -25.07 2.60
CA VAL A 350 1.84 -24.99 1.31
C VAL A 350 2.64 -24.26 0.24
N SER A 351 3.42 -23.23 0.60
CA SER A 351 4.18 -22.40 -0.35
C SER A 351 5.16 -23.20 -1.22
N LYS A 352 5.73 -24.29 -0.69
CA LYS A 352 6.63 -25.20 -1.41
C LYS A 352 6.01 -25.81 -2.67
N TYR A 353 4.68 -25.92 -2.70
CA TYR A 353 3.94 -26.58 -3.76
C TYR A 353 3.14 -25.60 -4.64
N ILE A 354 3.18 -24.29 -4.34
CA ILE A 354 2.48 -23.26 -5.12
C ILE A 354 3.29 -22.93 -6.37
N LYS A 355 2.68 -23.11 -7.54
CA LYS A 355 3.21 -22.60 -8.82
C LYS A 355 2.76 -21.15 -8.99
N LYS A 356 3.61 -20.29 -9.55
CA LYS A 356 3.30 -18.89 -9.91
C LYS A 356 2.37 -18.77 -11.11
N SER A 357 1.30 -19.56 -11.14
CA SER A 357 0.29 -19.57 -12.19
C SER A 357 -0.99 -20.26 -11.71
N GLY A 358 -2.12 -19.85 -12.30
CA GLY A 358 -3.43 -20.45 -12.03
C GLY A 358 -4.13 -19.92 -10.76
N ASP A 359 -5.30 -20.47 -10.47
CA ASP A 359 -6.26 -19.87 -9.52
C ASP A 359 -5.82 -19.93 -8.06
N ILE A 360 -5.10 -20.98 -7.70
CA ILE A 360 -4.59 -21.17 -6.33
C ILE A 360 -3.54 -20.11 -6.03
N TYR A 361 -2.80 -19.66 -7.06
CA TYR A 361 -1.80 -18.62 -6.88
C TYR A 361 -2.43 -17.30 -6.46
N LEU A 362 -3.57 -16.91 -7.05
CA LEU A 362 -4.31 -15.71 -6.65
C LEU A 362 -4.77 -15.78 -5.19
N PHE A 363 -5.31 -16.92 -4.76
CA PHE A 363 -5.71 -17.12 -3.36
C PHE A 363 -4.51 -17.12 -2.41
N TYR A 364 -3.38 -17.70 -2.85
CA TYR A 364 -2.11 -17.64 -2.14
C TYR A 364 -1.63 -16.19 -1.99
N LEU A 365 -1.62 -15.39 -3.05
CA LEU A 365 -1.19 -13.99 -3.02
C LEU A 365 -1.98 -13.18 -2.00
N VAL A 366 -3.32 -13.25 -2.01
CA VAL A 366 -4.16 -12.51 -1.04
C VAL A 366 -3.94 -13.00 0.40
N THR A 367 -3.88 -14.33 0.60
CA THR A 367 -3.70 -14.90 1.94
C THR A 367 -2.30 -14.57 2.48
N LYS A 368 -1.27 -14.62 1.63
CA LYS A 368 0.10 -14.28 1.97
C LYS A 368 0.25 -12.78 2.21
N ALA A 369 -0.34 -11.94 1.36
CA ALA A 369 -0.38 -10.49 1.56
C ALA A 369 -1.00 -10.14 2.90
N ARG A 370 -2.12 -10.78 3.28
CA ARG A 370 -2.74 -10.59 4.60
C ARG A 370 -1.80 -10.98 5.74
N GLN A 371 -1.12 -12.12 5.62
CA GLN A 371 -0.14 -12.56 6.61
C GLN A 371 1.02 -11.57 6.76
N GLU A 372 1.59 -11.12 5.64
CA GLU A 372 2.71 -10.16 5.66
C GLU A 372 2.29 -8.82 6.27
N PHE A 373 1.07 -8.35 5.98
CA PHE A 373 0.50 -7.17 6.63
C PHE A 373 0.40 -7.34 8.15
N LEU A 374 -0.13 -8.48 8.61
CA LEU A 374 -0.27 -8.79 10.04
C LEU A 374 1.09 -8.94 10.74
N ASN A 375 2.11 -9.40 10.03
CA ASN A 375 3.48 -9.52 10.52
C ASN A 375 4.26 -8.19 10.48
N GLY A 376 3.70 -7.11 9.95
CA GLY A 376 4.39 -5.82 9.76
C GLY A 376 5.32 -5.75 8.55
N ASN A 377 5.33 -6.77 7.69
CA ASN A 377 6.14 -6.84 6.46
C ASN A 377 5.43 -6.14 5.30
N PHE A 378 5.23 -4.83 5.45
CA PHE A 378 4.37 -4.04 4.59
C PHE A 378 4.82 -3.93 3.13
N VAL A 379 6.14 -3.94 2.87
CA VAL A 379 6.66 -3.93 1.50
C VAL A 379 6.31 -5.22 0.79
N GLN A 380 6.49 -6.37 1.45
CA GLN A 380 6.13 -7.66 0.88
C GLN A 380 4.61 -7.79 0.69
N HIS A 381 3.83 -7.27 1.64
CA HIS A 381 2.38 -7.18 1.53
C HIS A 381 1.94 -6.48 0.23
N GLU A 382 2.50 -5.30 -0.03
CA GLU A 382 2.14 -4.48 -1.18
C GLU A 382 2.56 -5.14 -2.49
N ILE A 383 3.77 -5.68 -2.59
CA ILE A 383 4.25 -6.42 -3.77
C ILE A 383 3.28 -7.56 -4.13
N LEU A 384 2.85 -8.33 -3.13
CA LEU A 384 1.91 -9.43 -3.33
C LEU A 384 0.53 -8.95 -3.80
N LEU A 385 0.06 -7.79 -3.30
CA LEU A 385 -1.19 -7.19 -3.76
C LEU A 385 -1.09 -6.60 -5.17
N SER A 386 -0.01 -5.90 -5.51
CA SER A 386 0.22 -5.42 -6.88
C SER A 386 0.30 -6.58 -7.87
N GLU A 387 1.01 -7.66 -7.52
CA GLU A 387 1.01 -8.89 -8.33
C GLU A 387 -0.40 -9.49 -8.46
N PHE A 388 -1.17 -9.51 -7.36
CA PHE A 388 -2.56 -9.96 -7.40
C PHE A 388 -3.41 -9.10 -8.35
N TYR A 389 -3.35 -7.77 -8.23
CA TYR A 389 -4.14 -6.84 -9.05
C TYR A 389 -3.76 -6.93 -10.53
N ASN A 390 -2.47 -7.03 -10.86
CA ASN A 390 -1.99 -7.24 -12.23
C ASN A 390 -2.54 -8.53 -12.86
N LEU A 391 -2.69 -9.59 -12.06
CA LEU A 391 -3.28 -10.85 -12.53
C LEU A 391 -4.83 -10.84 -12.56
N MET A 392 -5.47 -9.81 -12.00
CA MET A 392 -6.91 -9.70 -11.80
C MET A 392 -7.66 -8.93 -12.88
N ASP A 393 -6.97 -8.21 -13.76
CA ASP A 393 -7.51 -7.17 -14.65
C ASP A 393 -8.63 -7.63 -15.62
N ASN A 394 -8.84 -8.95 -15.78
CA ASN A 394 -9.96 -9.54 -16.54
C ASN A 394 -10.67 -10.69 -15.80
N ARG A 395 -10.58 -10.75 -14.46
CA ARG A 395 -11.04 -11.89 -13.64
C ARG A 395 -11.91 -11.51 -12.44
N MET A 396 -12.23 -10.22 -12.27
CA MET A 396 -12.97 -9.69 -11.10
C MET A 396 -14.35 -10.32 -10.91
N GLU A 397 -15.09 -10.64 -11.99
CA GLU A 397 -16.39 -11.34 -11.89
C GLU A 397 -16.32 -12.64 -11.10
N LYS A 398 -15.21 -13.36 -11.24
CA LYS A 398 -15.06 -14.70 -10.70
C LYS A 398 -14.44 -14.75 -9.31
N TYR A 399 -13.57 -13.81 -8.97
CA TYR A 399 -12.91 -13.70 -7.66
C TYR A 399 -13.38 -12.49 -6.88
N HIS A 400 -14.68 -12.22 -6.96
CA HIS A 400 -15.23 -11.05 -6.32
C HIS A 400 -14.94 -11.00 -4.80
N ASP A 401 -15.04 -12.15 -4.13
CA ASP A 401 -14.80 -12.25 -2.69
C ASP A 401 -13.32 -11.95 -2.39
N GLU A 402 -12.39 -12.61 -3.10
CA GLU A 402 -10.95 -12.39 -2.93
C GLU A 402 -10.54 -10.96 -3.29
N TYR A 403 -11.13 -10.38 -4.35
CA TYR A 403 -10.91 -8.98 -4.73
C TYR A 403 -11.43 -8.01 -3.68
N THR A 404 -12.64 -8.23 -3.14
CA THR A 404 -13.18 -7.35 -2.10
C THR A 404 -12.36 -7.42 -0.81
N ILE A 405 -11.90 -8.63 -0.46
CA ILE A 405 -10.98 -8.82 0.67
C ILE A 405 -9.65 -8.12 0.40
N SER A 406 -9.06 -8.28 -0.80
CA SER A 406 -7.80 -7.62 -1.14
C SER A 406 -7.94 -6.09 -1.10
N VAL A 407 -9.07 -5.55 -1.58
CA VAL A 407 -9.39 -4.12 -1.51
C VAL A 407 -9.45 -3.68 -0.05
N SER A 408 -10.09 -4.44 0.82
CA SER A 408 -10.12 -4.12 2.25
C SER A 408 -8.72 -4.08 2.87
N ILE A 409 -7.88 -5.08 2.59
CA ILE A 409 -6.51 -5.11 3.13
C ILE A 409 -5.68 -3.96 2.55
N TYR A 410 -5.86 -3.64 1.26
CA TYR A 410 -5.19 -2.52 0.60
C TYR A 410 -5.61 -1.17 1.20
N VAL A 411 -6.89 -1.02 1.51
CA VAL A 411 -7.43 0.16 2.19
C VAL A 411 -6.81 0.29 3.57
N ASP A 412 -6.79 -0.78 4.37
CA ASP A 412 -6.19 -0.80 5.71
C ASP A 412 -4.70 -0.41 5.68
N TYR A 413 -3.95 -0.98 4.72
CA TYR A 413 -2.54 -0.66 4.48
C TYR A 413 -2.33 0.82 4.13
N ASN A 414 -3.09 1.34 3.16
CA ASN A 414 -2.96 2.73 2.71
C ASN A 414 -3.37 3.73 3.79
N PHE A 415 -4.37 3.38 4.61
CA PHE A 415 -4.64 4.12 5.82
C PHE A 415 -3.41 4.09 6.72
N LEU A 416 -2.90 2.94 7.14
CA LEU A 416 -1.73 2.88 8.03
C LEU A 416 -0.53 3.69 7.51
N TYR A 417 -0.24 3.66 6.21
CA TYR A 417 0.83 4.41 5.56
C TYR A 417 0.57 5.91 5.38
N GLY A 418 -0.63 6.38 5.71
CA GLY A 418 -0.99 7.79 5.59
C GLY A 418 -1.32 8.24 4.17
N ASN A 419 -1.57 7.31 3.25
CA ASN A 419 -2.03 7.58 1.88
C ASN A 419 -3.49 7.15 1.67
N PRO A 420 -4.47 7.76 2.38
CA PRO A 420 -5.87 7.32 2.34
C PRO A 420 -6.54 7.50 0.97
N VAL A 421 -5.90 8.19 0.03
CA VAL A 421 -6.45 8.53 -1.29
C VAL A 421 -6.46 7.32 -2.19
N ASP A 422 -5.32 6.64 -2.31
CA ASP A 422 -5.20 5.43 -3.12
C ASP A 422 -6.13 4.34 -2.57
N GLY A 423 -6.26 4.28 -1.24
CA GLY A 423 -7.28 3.46 -0.57
C GLY A 423 -8.71 3.82 -0.98
N ARG A 424 -9.08 5.11 -1.00
CA ARG A 424 -10.41 5.59 -1.43
C ARG A 424 -10.72 5.22 -2.87
N GLU A 425 -9.75 5.35 -3.76
CA GLU A 425 -9.94 5.09 -5.18
C GLU A 425 -10.17 3.60 -5.43
N LYS A 426 -9.34 2.74 -4.85
CA LYS A 426 -9.51 1.30 -4.92
C LYS A 426 -10.86 0.87 -4.29
N LEU A 427 -11.29 1.56 -3.22
CA LEU A 427 -12.61 1.38 -2.63
C LEU A 427 -13.74 1.81 -3.58
N PHE A 428 -13.56 2.91 -4.34
CA PHE A 428 -14.53 3.39 -5.32
C PHE A 428 -14.62 2.49 -6.56
N GLU A 429 -13.51 1.93 -7.04
CA GLU A 429 -13.50 0.88 -8.06
C GLU A 429 -14.34 -0.33 -7.63
N ASN A 430 -14.12 -0.79 -6.40
CA ASN A 430 -14.89 -1.90 -5.81
C ASN A 430 -16.39 -1.57 -5.73
N TYR A 431 -16.75 -0.33 -5.35
CA TYR A 431 -18.13 0.14 -5.37
C TYR A 431 -18.76 0.09 -6.76
N ARG A 432 -18.10 0.68 -7.78
CA ARG A 432 -18.62 0.68 -9.15
C ARG A 432 -18.89 -0.74 -9.63
N TYR A 433 -17.95 -1.64 -9.36
CA TYR A 433 -18.10 -3.07 -9.65
C TYR A 433 -19.30 -3.69 -8.91
N LEU A 434 -19.44 -3.45 -7.61
CA LEU A 434 -20.53 -4.01 -6.79
C LEU A 434 -21.90 -3.53 -7.28
N VAL A 435 -22.02 -2.25 -7.64
CA VAL A 435 -23.25 -1.66 -8.14
C VAL A 435 -23.57 -2.15 -9.55
N SER A 436 -22.61 -2.11 -10.47
CA SER A 436 -22.83 -2.54 -11.87
C SER A 436 -23.23 -4.01 -11.98
N THR A 437 -22.78 -4.84 -11.03
CA THR A 437 -23.12 -6.26 -10.96
C THR A 437 -24.34 -6.57 -10.06
N GLY A 438 -25.03 -5.56 -9.52
CA GLY A 438 -26.22 -5.73 -8.69
C GLY A 438 -25.96 -6.39 -7.32
N LYS A 439 -24.72 -6.39 -6.85
CA LYS A 439 -24.26 -7.03 -5.60
C LYS A 439 -24.39 -6.14 -4.36
N THR A 440 -25.23 -5.11 -4.39
CA THR A 440 -25.41 -4.16 -3.27
C THR A 440 -26.08 -4.75 -2.02
N HIS A 441 -26.54 -6.00 -2.10
CA HIS A 441 -27.19 -6.73 -1.01
C HIS A 441 -26.31 -7.84 -0.43
N THR A 442 -25.04 -7.96 -0.85
CA THR A 442 -24.13 -9.04 -0.44
C THR A 442 -23.27 -8.66 0.75
N THR A 443 -22.62 -9.65 1.36
CA THR A 443 -21.62 -9.44 2.42
C THR A 443 -20.45 -8.56 2.00
N ALA A 444 -20.03 -8.65 0.74
CA ALA A 444 -19.01 -7.80 0.15
C ALA A 444 -19.39 -6.30 0.18
N TYR A 445 -20.67 -5.97 -0.01
CA TYR A 445 -21.15 -4.59 0.10
C TYR A 445 -21.12 -4.08 1.54
N SER A 446 -21.31 -4.95 2.55
CA SER A 446 -21.11 -4.56 3.96
C SER A 446 -19.65 -4.20 4.26
N ILE A 447 -18.68 -4.94 3.69
CA ILE A 447 -17.25 -4.63 3.81
C ILE A 447 -16.95 -3.27 3.17
N TYR A 448 -17.51 -3.01 1.99
CA TYR A 448 -17.43 -1.70 1.34
C TYR A 448 -17.99 -0.59 2.25
N GLN A 449 -19.19 -0.77 2.81
CA GLN A 449 -19.82 0.22 3.69
C GLN A 449 -19.00 0.49 4.96
N TYR A 450 -18.37 -0.55 5.53
CA TYR A 450 -17.43 -0.41 6.64
C TYR A 450 -16.21 0.44 6.26
N ASN A 451 -15.56 0.14 5.14
CA ASN A 451 -14.38 0.88 4.66
C ASN A 451 -14.73 2.33 4.29
N LEU A 452 -15.91 2.55 3.70
CA LEU A 452 -16.43 3.89 3.43
C LEU A 452 -16.65 4.66 4.73
N ALA A 453 -17.27 4.03 5.74
CA ALA A 453 -17.47 4.66 7.03
C ALA A 453 -16.15 5.05 7.69
N TRP A 454 -15.11 4.21 7.60
CA TRP A 454 -13.78 4.55 8.14
C TRP A 454 -13.26 5.82 7.46
N ASN A 455 -13.31 5.86 6.13
CA ASN A 455 -12.86 7.03 5.38
C ASN A 455 -13.61 8.31 5.76
N LEU A 456 -14.92 8.23 5.94
CA LEU A 456 -15.75 9.36 6.36
C LEU A 456 -15.39 9.83 7.77
N VAL A 457 -15.13 8.91 8.72
CA VAL A 457 -14.68 9.27 10.07
C VAL A 457 -13.33 9.99 10.04
N GLU A 458 -12.38 9.55 9.21
CA GLU A 458 -11.08 10.23 9.04
C GLU A 458 -11.23 11.65 8.50
N LYS A 459 -12.23 11.88 7.62
CA LYS A 459 -12.56 13.22 7.12
C LYS A 459 -13.34 14.09 8.11
N GLY A 460 -13.81 13.52 9.22
CA GLY A 460 -14.70 14.20 10.17
C GLY A 460 -16.18 14.19 9.77
N ASP A 461 -16.57 13.47 8.71
CA ASP A 461 -17.94 13.35 8.20
C ASP A 461 -18.76 12.31 8.99
N TYR A 462 -18.86 12.50 10.31
CA TYR A 462 -19.44 11.51 11.23
C TYR A 462 -20.90 11.14 10.93
N LYS A 463 -21.69 12.07 10.38
CA LYS A 463 -23.09 11.82 10.03
C LYS A 463 -23.22 10.82 8.88
N LEU A 464 -22.46 11.01 7.81
CA LEU A 464 -22.43 10.09 6.68
C LEU A 464 -21.83 8.74 7.10
N ALA A 465 -20.82 8.75 7.97
CA ALA A 465 -20.28 7.51 8.54
C ALA A 465 -21.36 6.69 9.27
N GLU A 466 -22.23 7.34 10.05
CA GLU A 466 -23.33 6.67 10.74
C GLU A 466 -24.36 6.06 9.79
N GLU A 467 -24.61 6.68 8.64
CA GLU A 467 -25.46 6.09 7.59
C GLU A 467 -24.82 4.82 7.01
N SER A 468 -23.52 4.86 6.69
CA SER A 468 -22.78 3.71 6.18
C SER A 468 -22.74 2.56 7.20
N PHE A 469 -22.56 2.86 8.50
CA PHE A 469 -22.64 1.84 9.54
C PHE A 469 -24.01 1.15 9.59
N LYS A 470 -25.10 1.93 9.55
CA LYS A 470 -26.46 1.38 9.54
C LYS A 470 -26.71 0.48 8.32
N GLN A 471 -26.16 0.84 7.18
CA GLN A 471 -26.26 0.01 5.97
C GLN A 471 -25.50 -1.31 6.14
N ALA A 472 -24.26 -1.28 6.64
CA ALA A 472 -23.48 -2.48 6.92
C ALA A 472 -24.21 -3.41 7.90
N GLU A 473 -24.72 -2.86 9.01
CA GLU A 473 -25.49 -3.57 10.03
C GLU A 473 -26.77 -4.21 9.48
N LYS A 474 -27.54 -3.45 8.69
CA LYS A 474 -28.78 -3.93 8.08
C LYS A 474 -28.56 -5.14 7.18
N ILE A 475 -27.48 -5.13 6.40
CA ILE A 475 -27.17 -6.24 5.49
C ILE A 475 -26.73 -7.48 6.28
N ILE A 476 -25.85 -7.30 7.27
CA ILE A 476 -25.34 -8.42 8.08
C ILE A 476 -26.45 -9.04 8.93
N SER A 477 -27.26 -8.22 9.63
CA SER A 477 -28.37 -8.70 10.46
C SER A 477 -29.49 -9.39 9.68
N LYS A 478 -29.61 -9.15 8.37
CA LYS A 478 -30.56 -9.88 7.51
C LYS A 478 -30.07 -11.28 7.16
N LYS A 479 -28.76 -11.53 7.18
CA LYS A 479 -28.13 -12.76 6.69
C LYS A 479 -27.48 -13.62 7.77
N PHE A 480 -27.15 -13.03 8.90
CA PHE A 480 -26.44 -13.67 10.00
C PHE A 480 -27.04 -13.31 11.36
N SER A 481 -26.61 -14.03 12.39
CA SER A 481 -26.88 -13.66 13.78
C SER A 481 -26.25 -12.30 14.14
N GLN A 482 -26.76 -11.67 15.20
CA GLN A 482 -26.22 -10.39 15.69
C GLN A 482 -24.76 -10.52 16.17
N ASP A 483 -24.34 -11.72 16.56
CA ASP A 483 -23.00 -12.01 17.09
C ASP A 483 -22.01 -12.39 15.99
N HIS A 484 -22.33 -12.18 14.70
CA HIS A 484 -21.41 -12.46 13.59
C HIS A 484 -20.10 -11.65 13.72
N ALA A 485 -18.94 -12.28 13.54
CA ALA A 485 -17.63 -11.68 13.81
C ALA A 485 -17.36 -10.37 13.05
N PHE A 486 -17.95 -10.17 11.86
CA PHE A 486 -17.84 -8.90 11.13
C PHE A 486 -18.35 -7.69 11.95
N MET A 487 -19.34 -7.89 12.83
CA MET A 487 -19.89 -6.83 13.68
C MET A 487 -18.89 -6.26 14.67
N LEU A 488 -17.83 -7.02 15.02
CA LEU A 488 -16.72 -6.54 15.81
C LEU A 488 -16.06 -5.31 15.17
N MET A 489 -15.81 -5.35 13.86
CA MET A 489 -15.15 -4.26 13.14
C MET A 489 -16.06 -3.01 13.07
N VAL A 490 -17.35 -3.21 12.78
CA VAL A 490 -18.34 -2.12 12.71
C VAL A 490 -18.49 -1.41 14.05
N PHE A 491 -18.70 -2.15 15.14
CA PHE A 491 -18.82 -1.53 16.47
C PHE A 491 -17.52 -0.93 16.96
N GLY A 492 -16.38 -1.55 16.65
CA GLY A 492 -15.07 -0.96 16.90
C GLY A 492 -14.90 0.40 16.26
N LEU A 493 -15.28 0.52 14.99
CA LEU A 493 -15.16 1.75 14.23
C LEU A 493 -16.17 2.82 14.67
N LYS A 494 -17.39 2.42 15.09
CA LYS A 494 -18.32 3.32 15.80
C LYS A 494 -17.73 3.87 17.09
N GLY A 495 -17.13 3.01 17.92
CA GLY A 495 -16.45 3.44 19.14
C GLY A 495 -15.33 4.43 18.85
N TRP A 496 -14.57 4.21 17.78
CA TRP A 496 -13.51 5.11 17.36
C TRP A 496 -14.04 6.45 16.84
N SER A 497 -15.10 6.44 16.03
CA SER A 497 -15.83 7.65 15.59
C SER A 497 -16.31 8.50 16.77
N LEU A 498 -16.89 7.85 17.78
CA LEU A 498 -17.33 8.53 19.00
C LEU A 498 -16.16 9.06 19.83
N SER A 499 -15.03 8.35 19.87
CA SER A 499 -13.82 8.81 20.56
C SER A 499 -13.23 10.06 19.89
N LYS A 500 -13.29 10.15 18.55
CA LYS A 500 -12.89 11.34 17.78
C LYS A 500 -13.81 12.55 18.04
N GLN A 501 -15.06 12.30 18.43
CA GLN A 501 -16.02 13.32 18.89
C GLN A 501 -15.95 13.56 20.41
N GLU A 502 -14.93 13.03 21.10
CA GLU A 502 -14.74 13.13 22.56
C GLU A 502 -15.86 12.49 23.41
N LYS A 503 -16.70 11.64 22.80
CA LYS A 503 -17.78 10.89 23.47
C LYS A 503 -17.26 9.56 24.04
N TYR A 504 -16.26 9.64 24.92
CA TYR A 504 -15.51 8.48 25.39
C TYR A 504 -16.35 7.43 26.13
N ARG A 505 -17.36 7.84 26.90
CA ARG A 505 -18.23 6.90 27.62
C ARG A 505 -19.07 6.04 26.66
N GLU A 506 -19.63 6.66 25.63
CA GLU A 506 -20.38 5.95 24.59
C GLU A 506 -19.45 5.08 23.76
N ALA A 507 -18.25 5.58 23.43
CA ALA A 507 -17.23 4.82 22.73
C ALA A 507 -16.86 3.51 23.44
N ILE A 508 -16.63 3.58 24.76
CA ILE A 508 -16.31 2.40 25.58
C ILE A 508 -17.41 1.34 25.51
N ASN A 509 -18.69 1.74 25.52
CA ASN A 509 -19.80 0.80 25.37
C ASN A 509 -19.74 0.04 24.03
N TYR A 510 -19.40 0.73 22.94
CA TYR A 510 -19.21 0.09 21.63
C TYR A 510 -17.98 -0.81 21.57
N TYR A 511 -16.85 -0.40 22.17
CA TYR A 511 -15.68 -1.27 22.30
C TYR A 511 -15.99 -2.54 23.10
N ASP A 512 -16.75 -2.43 24.19
CA ASP A 512 -17.16 -3.58 25.01
C ASP A 512 -18.10 -4.53 24.27
N LYS A 513 -19.04 -3.99 23.48
CA LYS A 513 -19.85 -4.80 22.55
C LYS A 513 -18.99 -5.55 21.54
N ALA A 514 -18.03 -4.86 20.92
CA ALA A 514 -17.12 -5.47 19.95
C ALA A 514 -16.25 -6.58 20.58
N ILE A 515 -15.68 -6.33 21.76
CA ILE A 515 -14.88 -7.31 22.50
C ILE A 515 -15.73 -8.52 22.92
N LYS A 516 -17.00 -8.32 23.29
CA LYS A 516 -17.93 -9.40 23.60
C LYS A 516 -18.14 -10.32 22.39
N ILE A 517 -18.42 -9.75 21.22
CA ILE A 517 -18.56 -10.50 19.97
C ILE A 517 -17.28 -11.29 19.65
N ALA A 518 -16.10 -10.70 19.87
CA ALA A 518 -14.83 -11.39 19.70
C ALA A 518 -14.74 -12.68 20.52
N LYS A 519 -15.15 -12.61 21.80
CA LYS A 519 -15.15 -13.75 22.72
C LYS A 519 -16.15 -14.82 22.31
N GLU A 520 -17.35 -14.42 21.88
CA GLU A 520 -18.40 -15.33 21.41
C GLU A 520 -17.99 -16.09 20.13
N ASN A 521 -17.11 -15.50 19.31
CA ASN A 521 -16.53 -16.13 18.13
C ASN A 521 -15.17 -16.82 18.38
N TYR A 522 -14.76 -16.93 19.66
CA TYR A 522 -13.50 -17.58 20.06
C TYR A 522 -12.25 -16.99 19.39
N LEU A 523 -12.24 -15.67 19.15
CA LEU A 523 -11.04 -14.98 18.68
C LEU A 523 -10.00 -14.92 19.82
N SER A 524 -8.73 -15.13 19.47
CA SER A 524 -7.61 -15.05 20.41
C SER A 524 -7.47 -13.65 20.98
N ASP A 525 -6.93 -13.56 22.19
CA ASP A 525 -6.51 -12.28 22.79
C ASP A 525 -5.35 -11.62 22.03
N THR A 526 -4.67 -12.35 21.14
CA THR A 526 -3.62 -11.88 20.21
C THR A 526 -4.16 -11.40 18.87
N GLU A 527 -5.46 -11.56 18.59
CA GLU A 527 -6.07 -11.10 17.34
C GLU A 527 -5.96 -9.56 17.23
N VAL A 528 -5.58 -9.04 16.05
CA VAL A 528 -5.17 -7.64 15.87
C VAL A 528 -6.31 -6.67 16.13
N HIS A 529 -7.53 -6.97 15.70
CA HIS A 529 -8.69 -6.11 16.00
C HIS A 529 -9.04 -6.14 17.49
N VAL A 530 -8.98 -7.31 18.15
CA VAL A 530 -9.18 -7.43 19.61
C VAL A 530 -8.16 -6.59 20.39
N VAL A 531 -6.88 -6.70 20.04
CA VAL A 531 -5.80 -5.90 20.65
C VAL A 531 -6.06 -4.41 20.44
N ARG A 532 -6.39 -4.00 19.21
CA ARG A 532 -6.69 -2.60 18.87
C ARG A 532 -7.91 -2.07 19.64
N LEU A 533 -8.97 -2.85 19.79
CA LEU A 533 -10.17 -2.47 20.54
C LEU A 533 -9.87 -2.25 22.02
N LYS A 534 -9.12 -3.16 22.64
CA LYS A 534 -8.69 -3.01 24.03
C LYS A 534 -7.78 -1.79 24.20
N PHE A 535 -6.86 -1.56 23.27
CA PHE A 535 -5.99 -0.39 23.26
C PHE A 535 -6.79 0.92 23.15
N LEU A 536 -7.73 1.00 22.21
CA LEU A 536 -8.60 2.17 22.05
C LEU A 536 -9.50 2.40 23.26
N LYS A 537 -10.03 1.34 23.87
CA LYS A 537 -10.77 1.42 25.13
C LYS A 537 -9.90 1.98 26.26
N ALA A 538 -8.66 1.49 26.39
CA ALA A 538 -7.73 1.99 27.40
C ALA A 538 -7.39 3.47 27.18
N LYS A 539 -7.13 3.90 25.94
CA LYS A 539 -6.97 5.33 25.62
C LYS A 539 -8.18 6.16 26.02
N ALA A 540 -9.39 5.71 25.71
CA ALA A 540 -10.63 6.38 26.13
C ALA A 540 -10.79 6.44 27.67
N LEU A 541 -10.25 5.46 28.40
CA LEU A 541 -10.22 5.50 29.87
C LEU A 541 -9.20 6.51 30.40
N VAL A 542 -8.03 6.65 29.75
CA VAL A 542 -7.06 7.72 30.08
C VAL A 542 -7.72 9.09 29.94
N GLN A 543 -8.48 9.29 28.85
CA GLN A 543 -9.26 10.51 28.62
C GLN A 543 -10.29 10.81 29.71
N LEU A 544 -10.90 9.76 30.28
CA LEU A 544 -11.81 9.86 31.42
C LEU A 544 -11.10 9.92 32.77
N LYS A 545 -9.77 10.07 32.79
CA LYS A 545 -8.90 10.07 33.98
C LYS A 545 -9.00 8.79 34.82
N LYS A 546 -9.39 7.68 34.21
CA LYS A 546 -9.49 6.34 34.82
C LYS A 546 -8.18 5.56 34.62
N TYR A 547 -7.08 6.11 35.16
CA TYR A 547 -5.72 5.65 34.87
C TYR A 547 -5.43 4.21 35.29
N GLU A 548 -5.92 3.77 36.46
CA GLU A 548 -5.70 2.40 36.94
C GLU A 548 -6.40 1.36 36.05
N GLU A 549 -7.65 1.62 35.65
CA GLU A 549 -8.39 0.75 34.72
C GLU A 549 -7.66 0.67 33.36
N ALA A 550 -7.20 1.80 32.84
CA ALA A 550 -6.43 1.86 31.60
C ALA A 550 -5.11 1.07 31.69
N LYS A 551 -4.37 1.24 32.78
CA LYS A 551 -3.10 0.54 33.05
C LYS A 551 -3.28 -0.97 33.09
N THR A 552 -4.34 -1.45 33.76
CA THR A 552 -4.65 -2.89 33.79
C THR A 552 -4.86 -3.45 32.39
N ILE A 553 -5.60 -2.73 31.54
CA ILE A 553 -5.84 -3.14 30.16
C ILE A 553 -4.54 -3.11 29.35
N PHE A 554 -3.74 -2.04 29.46
CA PHE A 554 -2.47 -1.94 28.75
C PHE A 554 -1.49 -3.06 29.13
N ASN A 555 -1.33 -3.36 30.42
CA ASN A 555 -0.50 -4.48 30.86
C ASN A 555 -1.01 -5.84 30.35
N ALA A 556 -2.32 -6.04 30.31
CA ALA A 556 -2.92 -7.27 29.78
C ALA A 556 -2.68 -7.43 28.27
N ILE A 557 -2.63 -6.33 27.52
CA ILE A 557 -2.24 -6.33 26.10
C ILE A 557 -0.75 -6.62 25.99
N LEU A 558 0.10 -5.93 26.76
CA LEU A 558 1.56 -6.00 26.64
C LEU A 558 2.08 -7.43 26.82
N TYR A 559 1.48 -8.18 27.75
CA TYR A 559 1.82 -9.57 28.01
C TYR A 559 1.60 -10.52 26.82
N ARG A 560 0.76 -10.14 25.84
CA ARG A 560 0.36 -11.00 24.71
C ARG A 560 0.61 -10.39 23.33
N CYS A 561 1.00 -9.12 23.28
CA CYS A 561 1.20 -8.40 22.03
C CYS A 561 2.60 -8.72 21.47
N ASP A 562 2.66 -9.06 20.18
CA ASP A 562 3.93 -9.24 19.48
C ASP A 562 4.68 -7.89 19.39
N GLU A 563 5.97 -7.93 19.70
CA GLU A 563 6.88 -6.77 19.68
C GLU A 563 7.05 -6.15 18.29
N ASN A 564 6.77 -6.91 17.22
CA ASN A 564 6.88 -6.43 15.84
C ASN A 564 5.64 -5.67 15.35
N THR A 565 4.61 -5.52 16.19
CA THR A 565 3.39 -4.79 15.83
C THR A 565 3.55 -3.27 16.01
N VAL A 566 2.87 -2.48 15.16
CA VAL A 566 2.90 -1.00 15.23
C VAL A 566 2.48 -0.46 16.61
N ILE A 567 1.55 -1.15 17.27
CA ILE A 567 0.93 -0.74 18.55
C ILE A 567 1.85 -1.02 19.74
N TYR A 568 2.84 -1.91 19.63
CA TYR A 568 3.65 -2.33 20.76
C TYR A 568 4.44 -1.17 21.40
N ALA A 569 5.17 -0.40 20.59
CA ALA A 569 5.86 0.79 21.08
C ALA A 569 4.88 1.83 21.65
N SER A 570 3.72 1.99 21.02
CA SER A 570 2.66 2.90 21.47
C SER A 570 2.15 2.52 22.85
N LEU A 571 1.96 1.23 23.10
CA LEU A 571 1.52 0.67 24.36
C LEU A 571 2.52 0.97 25.47
N LEU A 572 3.81 0.75 25.21
CA LEU A 572 4.89 1.08 26.14
C LEU A 572 4.91 2.59 26.44
N ALA A 573 4.76 3.45 25.42
CA ALA A 573 4.70 4.89 25.62
C ALA A 573 3.50 5.29 26.49
N HIS A 574 2.31 4.73 26.25
CA HIS A 574 1.13 5.00 27.07
C HIS A 574 1.30 4.52 28.52
N LEU A 575 1.95 3.38 28.74
CA LEU A 575 2.32 2.95 30.09
C LEU A 575 3.29 3.95 30.74
N ALA A 576 4.29 4.42 30.00
CA ALA A 576 5.21 5.46 30.50
C ALA A 576 4.45 6.73 30.93
N TYR A 577 3.49 7.19 30.14
CA TYR A 577 2.62 8.32 30.51
C TYR A 577 1.86 8.06 31.82
N LEU A 578 1.26 6.88 31.97
CA LEU A 578 0.54 6.54 33.21
C LEU A 578 1.45 6.47 34.44
N TYR A 579 2.69 6.00 34.29
CA TYR A 579 3.68 6.03 35.36
C TYR A 579 4.18 7.45 35.65
N SER A 580 4.28 8.31 34.63
CA SER A 580 4.56 9.76 34.80
C SER A 580 3.49 10.42 35.68
N ILE A 581 2.21 10.19 35.38
CA ILE A 581 1.09 10.71 36.18
C ILE A 581 1.10 10.20 37.63
N LYS A 582 1.60 8.99 37.85
CA LYS A 582 1.75 8.40 39.19
C LYS A 582 2.97 8.98 39.95
N GLY A 583 3.90 9.64 39.28
CA GLY A 583 5.17 10.11 39.84
C GLY A 583 6.23 9.00 40.00
N ASP A 584 6.12 7.93 39.21
CA ASP A 584 7.00 6.75 39.25
C ASP A 584 8.01 6.84 38.10
N ASP A 585 9.02 7.70 38.29
CA ASP A 585 9.95 8.07 37.23
C ASP A 585 10.81 6.88 36.74
N GLU A 586 11.14 5.92 37.61
CA GLU A 586 11.93 4.73 37.24
C GLU A 586 11.21 3.88 36.19
N GLN A 587 9.94 3.56 36.43
CA GLN A 587 9.14 2.76 35.50
C GLN A 587 8.83 3.54 34.23
N MET A 588 8.51 4.83 34.34
CA MET A 588 8.29 5.69 33.18
C MET A 588 9.53 5.69 32.26
N ILE A 589 10.74 5.94 32.79
CA ILE A 589 11.98 5.94 32.01
C ILE A 589 12.23 4.58 31.36
N SER A 590 12.01 3.48 32.09
CA SER A 590 12.15 2.12 31.56
C SER A 590 11.23 1.89 30.35
N TYR A 591 9.95 2.26 30.46
CA TYR A 591 9.00 2.10 29.37
C TYR A 591 9.27 3.05 28.20
N MET A 592 9.73 4.28 28.44
CA MET A 592 10.16 5.20 27.37
C MET A 592 11.34 4.62 26.58
N LYS A 593 12.36 4.07 27.27
CA LYS A 593 13.50 3.41 26.62
C LYS A 593 13.06 2.27 25.71
N GLN A 594 12.21 1.39 26.21
CA GLN A 594 11.69 0.26 25.45
C GLN A 594 10.84 0.73 24.25
N ALA A 595 9.98 1.73 24.45
CA ALA A 595 9.16 2.30 23.39
C ALA A 595 10.02 2.89 22.25
N LEU A 596 11.04 3.68 22.61
CA LEU A 596 12.00 4.27 21.69
C LEU A 596 12.74 3.17 20.90
N GLN A 597 13.37 2.23 21.59
CA GLN A 597 14.15 1.16 20.97
C GLN A 597 13.30 0.30 20.02
N ASN A 598 12.11 -0.11 20.47
CA ASN A 598 11.20 -0.89 19.64
C ASN A 598 10.75 -0.10 18.41
N ARG A 599 10.39 1.18 18.58
CA ARG A 599 9.92 2.01 17.46
C ARG A 599 11.00 2.25 16.41
N LEU A 600 12.23 2.52 16.83
CA LEU A 600 13.33 2.72 15.89
C LEU A 600 13.67 1.44 15.13
N SER A 601 13.73 0.29 15.82
CA SER A 601 13.90 -1.02 15.17
C SER A 601 12.80 -1.29 14.15
N PHE A 602 11.55 -0.98 14.50
CA PHE A 602 10.41 -1.13 13.60
C PHE A 602 10.51 -0.23 12.35
N TYR A 603 10.85 1.06 12.50
CA TYR A 603 11.06 1.96 11.37
C TYR A 603 12.22 1.53 10.48
N GLN A 604 13.32 1.07 11.07
CA GLN A 604 14.48 0.62 10.30
C GLN A 604 14.16 -0.56 9.37
N LYS A 605 13.36 -1.52 9.86
CA LYS A 605 12.88 -2.69 9.08
C LYS A 605 11.83 -2.30 8.05
N THR A 606 10.85 -1.49 8.44
CA THR A 606 9.65 -1.20 7.66
C THR A 606 9.90 -0.21 6.52
N LEU A 607 10.67 0.84 6.80
CA LEU A 607 10.90 1.95 5.86
C LEU A 607 12.16 1.76 5.01
N LEU A 608 12.64 0.52 4.89
CA LEU A 608 13.84 0.21 4.12
C LEU A 608 13.63 0.40 2.61
N TYR A 609 12.43 0.11 2.12
CA TYR A 609 12.09 0.14 0.69
C TYR A 609 10.97 1.13 0.33
N SER A 610 10.56 1.97 1.27
CA SER A 610 9.52 2.99 1.07
C SER A 610 10.08 4.20 0.33
N ASN A 611 9.29 4.76 -0.59
CA ASN A 611 9.63 6.03 -1.24
C ASN A 611 9.59 7.21 -0.24
N GLU A 612 10.02 8.38 -0.69
CA GLU A 612 10.08 9.61 0.13
C GLU A 612 8.73 9.98 0.74
N GLN A 613 7.67 10.03 -0.07
CA GLN A 613 6.34 10.45 0.39
C GLN A 613 5.78 9.49 1.43
N GLU A 614 5.91 8.18 1.22
CA GLU A 614 5.45 7.17 2.17
C GLU A 614 6.17 7.25 3.49
N ARG A 615 7.49 7.51 3.51
CA ARG A 615 8.20 7.69 4.77
C ARG A 615 7.66 8.85 5.57
N VAL A 616 7.42 9.98 4.90
CA VAL A 616 6.86 11.18 5.53
C VAL A 616 5.46 10.89 6.10
N LEU A 617 4.58 10.32 5.29
CA LEU A 617 3.21 10.02 5.68
C LEU A 617 3.15 8.95 6.79
N PHE A 618 3.96 7.91 6.68
CA PHE A 618 4.05 6.83 7.67
C PHE A 618 4.54 7.39 9.00
N LEU A 619 5.66 8.12 9.02
CA LEU A 619 6.22 8.69 10.25
C LEU A 619 5.26 9.66 10.93
N LYS A 620 4.61 10.55 10.18
CA LYS A 620 3.58 11.45 10.73
C LYS A 620 2.42 10.66 11.34
N ARG A 621 1.94 9.62 10.65
CA ARG A 621 0.78 8.83 11.10
C ARG A 621 1.07 7.89 12.25
N THR A 622 2.28 7.36 12.33
CA THR A 622 2.70 6.49 13.41
C THR A 622 3.40 7.25 14.54
N ASN A 623 3.44 8.58 14.58
CA ASN A 623 4.22 9.32 15.60
C ASN A 623 3.65 9.27 17.04
N ASP A 624 2.75 8.36 17.35
CA ASP A 624 2.09 8.30 18.65
C ASP A 624 3.03 8.10 19.85
N VAL A 625 4.19 7.46 19.68
CA VAL A 625 5.24 7.43 20.71
C VAL A 625 5.78 8.84 20.99
N GLY A 626 6.08 9.60 19.93
CA GLY A 626 6.50 10.99 20.04
C GLY A 626 5.42 11.87 20.65
N ASP A 627 4.17 11.65 20.25
CA ASP A 627 3.01 12.37 20.82
C ASP A 627 2.91 12.18 22.34
N ILE A 628 3.16 10.96 22.81
CA ILE A 628 3.14 10.66 24.24
C ILE A 628 4.36 11.22 24.96
N PHE A 629 5.54 11.20 24.32
CA PHE A 629 6.71 11.84 24.90
C PHE A 629 6.49 13.35 25.03
N ASN A 630 5.90 14.00 24.02
CA ASN A 630 5.47 15.39 24.08
C ASN A 630 4.54 15.66 25.26
N ALA A 631 3.53 14.81 25.49
CA ALA A 631 2.65 14.94 26.64
C ALA A 631 3.40 14.85 27.99
N ILE A 632 4.42 14.00 28.09
CA ILE A 632 5.28 13.93 29.29
C ILE A 632 6.12 15.21 29.45
N ILE A 633 6.66 15.77 28.35
CA ILE A 633 7.38 17.04 28.41
C ILE A 633 6.43 18.17 28.83
N TYR A 634 5.25 18.24 28.23
CA TYR A 634 4.22 19.24 28.55
C TYR A 634 3.85 19.21 30.04
N ASP A 635 3.58 18.03 30.59
CA ASP A 635 3.19 17.88 32.00
C ASP A 635 4.33 18.22 32.98
N LYS A 636 5.60 17.96 32.63
CA LYS A 636 6.77 18.19 33.50
C LYS A 636 7.42 19.57 33.30
N GLY A 637 7.29 20.18 32.14
CA GLY A 637 7.94 21.44 31.76
C GLY A 637 9.46 21.43 32.02
N GLU A 638 9.99 22.52 32.57
CA GLU A 638 11.41 22.64 32.92
C GLU A 638 11.86 21.77 34.10
N ALA A 639 10.93 21.17 34.85
CA ALA A 639 11.24 20.27 35.96
C ALA A 639 11.59 18.84 35.50
N ILE A 640 11.68 18.61 34.18
CA ILE A 640 12.02 17.33 33.61
C ILE A 640 13.44 16.88 33.96
N THR A 641 13.63 15.59 34.21
CA THR A 641 14.94 15.04 34.52
C THR A 641 15.80 14.94 33.25
N PRO A 642 17.15 15.06 33.35
CA PRO A 642 18.06 14.91 32.22
C PRO A 642 17.87 13.60 31.44
N GLU A 643 17.58 12.50 32.13
CA GLU A 643 17.42 11.20 31.49
C GLU A 643 16.19 11.13 30.58
N ILE A 644 15.08 11.76 30.96
CA ILE A 644 13.86 11.79 30.13
C ILE A 644 14.09 12.70 28.92
N LEU A 645 14.68 13.87 29.14
CA LEU A 645 15.02 14.81 28.07
C LEU A 645 15.95 14.16 27.03
N ASN A 646 16.92 13.36 27.48
CA ASN A 646 17.81 12.59 26.60
C ASN A 646 17.04 11.63 25.68
N LEU A 647 16.05 10.90 26.21
CA LEU A 647 15.24 9.97 25.43
C LEU A 647 14.38 10.69 24.39
N TYR A 648 13.80 11.83 24.77
CA TYR A 648 13.03 12.67 23.88
C TYR A 648 13.88 13.24 22.73
N ILE A 649 15.03 13.86 23.05
CA ILE A 649 15.93 14.42 22.03
C ILE A 649 16.42 13.32 21.09
N ASN A 650 16.80 12.15 21.62
CA ASN A 650 17.21 11.01 20.79
C ASN A 650 16.08 10.52 19.86
N PHE A 651 14.83 10.51 20.32
CA PHE A 651 13.67 10.17 19.46
C PHE A 651 13.54 11.15 18.29
N ASN A 652 13.63 12.46 18.57
CA ASN A 652 13.52 13.50 17.55
C ASN A 652 14.66 13.43 16.53
N ILE A 653 15.91 13.29 16.98
CA ILE A 653 17.08 13.12 16.10
C ILE A 653 16.89 11.90 15.20
N ALA A 654 16.41 10.79 15.77
CA ALA A 654 16.22 9.56 15.02
C ALA A 654 15.13 9.69 13.95
N ASN A 655 14.00 10.34 14.24
CA ASN A 655 12.96 10.63 13.26
C ASN A 655 13.48 11.50 12.10
N LYS A 656 14.21 12.59 12.42
CA LYS A 656 14.84 13.46 11.41
C LYS A 656 15.87 12.69 10.56
N THR A 657 16.62 11.76 11.17
CA THR A 657 17.59 10.89 10.48
C THR A 657 16.90 9.99 9.45
N ILE A 658 15.77 9.36 9.84
CA ILE A 658 15.01 8.47 8.96
C ILE A 658 14.36 9.24 7.80
N LEU A 659 13.96 10.50 8.02
CA LEU A 659 13.38 11.33 6.97
C LEU A 659 14.42 11.81 5.96
N LYS A 660 15.48 12.47 6.42
CA LYS A 660 16.41 13.20 5.55
C LYS A 660 17.55 12.32 5.03
N TYR A 661 18.33 11.72 5.93
CA TYR A 661 19.50 10.92 5.53
C TYR A 661 19.13 9.66 4.76
N ARG A 662 18.04 8.98 5.11
CA ARG A 662 17.62 7.82 4.31
C ARG A 662 17.19 8.19 2.90
N SER A 663 16.65 9.40 2.65
CA SER A 663 16.37 9.86 1.28
C SER A 663 17.67 9.99 0.50
N LYS A 664 18.68 10.65 1.10
CA LYS A 664 20.02 10.78 0.54
C LYS A 664 20.65 9.41 0.24
N ILE A 665 20.60 8.47 1.18
CA ILE A 665 21.16 7.11 1.00
C ILE A 665 20.42 6.34 -0.10
N SER A 666 19.08 6.37 -0.09
CA SER A 666 18.25 5.69 -1.10
C SER A 666 18.62 6.15 -2.50
N LYS A 667 18.81 7.46 -2.67
CA LYS A 667 19.28 8.04 -3.93
C LYS A 667 20.69 7.62 -4.30
N LYS A 668 21.66 7.68 -3.37
CA LYS A 668 23.04 7.18 -3.58
C LYS A 668 23.01 5.72 -4.06
N LYS A 669 22.14 4.87 -3.49
CA LYS A 669 21.96 3.46 -3.90
C LYS A 669 21.37 3.33 -5.30
N LEU A 670 20.37 4.13 -5.66
CA LEU A 670 19.80 4.14 -7.02
C LEU A 670 20.83 4.56 -8.07
N ILE A 671 21.63 5.60 -7.79
CA ILE A 671 22.72 6.05 -8.66
C ILE A 671 23.79 4.94 -8.79
N ALA A 672 24.15 4.28 -7.69
CA ALA A 672 25.10 3.17 -7.70
C ALA A 672 24.57 1.97 -8.51
N LEU A 673 23.28 1.63 -8.39
CA LEU A 673 22.62 0.58 -9.15
C LEU A 673 22.70 0.85 -10.66
N GLU A 674 22.47 2.09 -11.07
CA GLU A 674 22.57 2.51 -12.48
C GLU A 674 24.01 2.38 -13.00
N LYS A 675 25.01 2.82 -12.21
CA LYS A 675 26.44 2.68 -12.54
C LYS A 675 26.88 1.22 -12.70
N ILE A 676 26.39 0.32 -11.84
CA ILE A 676 26.70 -1.13 -11.90
C ILE A 676 26.19 -1.74 -13.22
N LYS A 677 25.04 -1.30 -13.72
CA LYS A 677 24.49 -1.80 -14.99
C LYS A 677 25.30 -1.34 -16.21
N GLY A 678 26.07 -0.26 -16.09
CA GLY A 678 26.97 0.26 -17.11
C GLY A 678 26.30 1.04 -18.24
N GLU A 679 27.10 1.78 -19.00
CA GLU A 679 26.66 2.45 -20.24
C GLU A 679 26.34 1.39 -21.30
N GLY A 680 25.05 1.19 -21.61
CA GLY A 680 24.59 0.16 -22.55
C GLY A 680 23.46 -0.74 -22.05
N ALA A 681 22.95 -0.54 -20.82
CA ALA A 681 21.71 -1.16 -20.40
C ALA A 681 20.58 -0.80 -21.40
N ILE A 682 19.78 -1.80 -21.79
CA ILE A 682 18.68 -1.64 -22.76
C ILE A 682 17.66 -0.57 -22.30
N PHE A 683 17.61 -0.28 -20.99
CA PHE A 683 16.69 0.68 -20.40
C PHE A 683 17.33 1.40 -19.19
N PRO A 684 17.45 2.75 -19.20
CA PRO A 684 17.96 3.51 -18.07
C PRO A 684 16.83 3.76 -17.05
N TYR A 685 16.78 2.96 -16.00
CA TYR A 685 15.61 2.94 -15.11
C TYR A 685 15.53 4.20 -14.23
N LEU A 686 16.68 4.71 -13.79
CA LEU A 686 16.74 5.95 -13.01
C LEU A 686 16.31 7.16 -13.84
N GLU A 687 16.79 7.27 -15.08
CA GLU A 687 16.35 8.32 -16.01
C GLU A 687 14.85 8.22 -16.27
N LYS A 688 14.33 6.99 -16.47
CA LYS A 688 12.89 6.79 -16.63
C LYS A 688 12.10 7.20 -15.39
N LEU A 689 12.60 6.91 -14.19
CA LEU A 689 11.95 7.34 -12.95
C LEU A 689 11.91 8.86 -12.85
N ILE A 690 13.03 9.55 -13.13
CA ILE A 690 13.11 11.02 -13.13
C ILE A 690 12.15 11.62 -14.17
N GLN A 691 12.08 11.01 -15.36
CA GLN A 691 11.14 11.41 -16.41
C GLN A 691 9.70 11.25 -15.92
N LEU A 692 9.30 10.07 -15.42
CA LEU A 692 7.93 9.83 -14.95
C LEU A 692 7.54 10.76 -13.79
N ARG A 693 8.48 11.10 -12.90
CA ARG A 693 8.27 12.10 -11.84
C ARG A 693 7.98 13.48 -12.43
N SER A 694 8.75 13.88 -13.44
CA SER A 694 8.56 15.16 -14.13
C SER A 694 7.21 15.20 -14.86
N GLN A 695 6.85 14.14 -15.58
CA GLN A 695 5.54 14.00 -16.21
C GLN A 695 4.39 14.09 -15.19
N LEU A 696 4.56 13.47 -14.02
CA LEU A 696 3.59 13.54 -12.95
C LEU A 696 3.44 14.99 -12.43
N SER A 697 4.54 15.69 -12.22
CA SER A 697 4.56 17.13 -11.87
C SER A 697 3.76 17.96 -12.88
N CYS A 698 4.03 17.77 -14.18
CA CYS A 698 3.28 18.47 -15.24
C CYS A 698 1.78 18.20 -15.18
N LEU A 699 1.36 16.94 -15.02
CA LEU A 699 -0.06 16.62 -14.89
C LEU A 699 -0.69 17.35 -13.70
N TYR A 700 0.01 17.52 -12.58
CA TYR A 700 -0.53 18.23 -11.42
C TYR A 700 -0.72 19.73 -11.67
N PHE A 701 0.13 20.38 -12.47
CA PHE A 701 -0.02 21.80 -12.79
C PHE A 701 -0.91 22.10 -14.02
N MET A 702 -1.22 21.09 -14.83
CA MET A 702 -2.20 21.16 -15.93
C MET A 702 -3.65 21.32 -15.46
N SER A 703 -4.47 22.02 -16.25
CA SER A 703 -5.94 22.01 -16.15
C SER A 703 -6.55 20.63 -16.43
N ASP A 704 -7.77 20.40 -15.97
CA ASP A 704 -8.49 19.15 -16.28
C ASP A 704 -8.68 18.93 -17.79
N GLU A 705 -8.89 19.99 -18.57
CA GLU A 705 -9.00 19.90 -20.04
C GLU A 705 -7.68 19.46 -20.68
N GLU A 706 -6.54 20.01 -20.24
CA GLU A 706 -5.21 19.63 -20.71
C GLU A 706 -4.86 18.19 -20.33
N ARG A 707 -5.19 17.74 -19.10
CA ARG A 707 -5.02 16.35 -18.66
C ARG A 707 -5.80 15.37 -19.53
N ILE A 708 -7.06 15.70 -19.86
CA ILE A 708 -7.91 14.88 -20.73
C ILE A 708 -7.28 14.74 -22.13
N GLN A 709 -6.64 15.79 -22.66
CA GLN A 709 -5.96 15.74 -23.95
C GLN A 709 -4.74 14.81 -23.95
N GLN A 710 -4.00 14.73 -22.84
CA GLN A 710 -2.84 13.81 -22.73
C GLN A 710 -3.23 12.33 -22.64
N ARG A 711 -4.52 12.01 -22.45
CA ARG A 711 -5.03 10.63 -22.25
C ARG A 711 -4.33 9.86 -21.13
N GLU A 712 -3.77 10.58 -20.16
CA GLU A 712 -3.01 10.00 -19.05
C GLU A 712 -3.55 10.54 -17.73
N HIS A 713 -3.88 9.64 -16.81
CA HIS A 713 -4.46 10.01 -15.52
C HIS A 713 -3.37 10.17 -14.46
N PRO A 714 -3.34 11.28 -13.67
CA PRO A 714 -2.31 11.52 -12.65
C PRO A 714 -2.13 10.35 -11.68
N ILE A 715 -3.23 9.69 -11.30
CA ILE A 715 -3.24 8.50 -10.43
C ILE A 715 -2.46 7.33 -11.03
N GLU A 716 -2.69 6.98 -12.29
CA GLU A 716 -2.04 5.84 -12.93
C GLU A 716 -0.54 6.10 -13.11
N LEU A 717 -0.18 7.36 -13.39
CA LEU A 717 1.22 7.77 -13.46
C LEU A 717 1.90 7.77 -12.09
N LYS A 718 1.20 8.25 -11.06
CA LYS A 718 1.61 8.16 -9.65
C LYS A 718 1.94 6.71 -9.28
N GLN A 719 1.03 5.77 -9.55
CA GLN A 719 1.25 4.35 -9.24
C GLN A 719 2.50 3.81 -9.96
N ARG A 720 2.69 4.14 -11.24
CA ARG A 720 3.89 3.75 -11.98
C ARG A 720 5.18 4.31 -11.38
N VAL A 721 5.19 5.58 -10.96
CA VAL A 721 6.34 6.21 -10.29
C VAL A 721 6.67 5.47 -8.99
N VAL A 722 5.66 5.26 -8.14
CA VAL A 722 5.79 4.60 -6.84
C VAL A 722 6.29 3.16 -7.00
N GLU A 723 5.67 2.37 -7.88
CA GLU A 723 6.03 0.97 -8.09
C GLU A 723 7.43 0.81 -8.70
N LEU A 724 7.80 1.68 -9.66
CA LEU A 724 9.14 1.68 -10.25
C LEU A 724 10.19 2.04 -9.21
N GLU A 725 10.00 3.12 -8.45
CA GLU A 725 10.95 3.57 -7.42
C GLU A 725 11.20 2.47 -6.39
N LYS A 726 10.13 1.87 -5.84
CA LYS A 726 10.24 0.78 -4.87
C LYS A 726 10.97 -0.43 -5.43
N SER A 727 10.65 -0.81 -6.68
CA SER A 727 11.31 -1.94 -7.34
C SER A 727 12.81 -1.70 -7.48
N LEU A 728 13.21 -0.46 -7.80
CA LEU A 728 14.63 -0.09 -7.88
C LEU A 728 15.29 -0.02 -6.50
N LEU A 729 14.60 0.48 -5.48
CA LEU A 729 15.12 0.49 -4.10
C LEU A 729 15.34 -0.93 -3.58
N LEU A 730 14.38 -1.83 -3.83
CA LEU A 730 14.51 -3.25 -3.51
C LEU A 730 15.69 -3.90 -4.24
N ALA A 731 15.84 -3.63 -5.55
CA ALA A 731 16.97 -4.13 -6.33
C ALA A 731 18.32 -3.55 -5.86
N SER A 732 18.35 -2.30 -5.40
CA SER A 732 19.55 -1.64 -4.88
C SER A 732 19.94 -2.08 -3.46
N SER A 733 19.13 -2.92 -2.82
CA SER A 733 19.29 -3.26 -1.41
C SER A 733 20.55 -4.06 -1.09
N GLU A 734 21.03 -4.86 -2.04
CA GLU A 734 22.29 -5.62 -1.95
C GLU A 734 23.54 -4.73 -2.11
N ILE A 735 23.36 -3.46 -2.48
CA ILE A 735 24.47 -2.50 -2.60
C ILE A 735 24.78 -1.95 -1.20
N GLU A 736 25.94 -2.36 -0.67
CA GLU A 736 26.51 -1.77 0.52
C GLU A 736 27.12 -0.41 0.19
N ILE A 737 26.67 0.62 0.89
CA ILE A 737 27.31 1.93 0.90
C ILE A 737 27.94 2.07 2.29
N ASN A 738 29.27 2.17 2.34
CA ASN A 738 29.99 2.52 3.56
C ASN A 738 29.62 3.96 3.91
N ASP A 739 28.61 4.13 4.76
CA ASP A 739 28.25 5.43 5.31
C ASP A 739 28.04 5.28 6.81
N GLU A 740 29.03 5.70 7.61
CA GLU A 740 28.90 5.86 9.06
C GLU A 740 27.72 6.80 9.40
N GLU A 741 27.35 7.69 8.47
CA GLU A 741 26.18 8.58 8.50
C GLU A 741 24.82 7.86 8.55
N SER A 742 24.78 6.56 8.23
CA SER A 742 23.54 5.76 8.26
C SER A 742 23.12 5.31 9.67
N GLN A 743 24.02 5.43 10.65
CA GLN A 743 23.71 5.10 12.04
C GLN A 743 22.82 6.18 12.65
N ILE A 744 21.81 5.75 13.43
CA ILE A 744 20.97 6.67 14.18
C ILE A 744 21.86 7.42 15.17
N LYS A 745 22.07 8.71 14.92
CA LYS A 745 22.85 9.59 15.80
C LYS A 745 22.08 9.85 17.08
N ASN A 746 22.80 10.02 18.18
CA ASN A 746 22.27 10.43 19.48
C ASN A 746 22.78 11.84 19.83
N TRP A 747 22.23 12.45 20.88
CA TRP A 747 22.57 13.82 21.26
C TRP A 747 24.06 14.01 21.62
N HIS A 748 24.78 12.98 22.09
CA HIS A 748 26.22 13.08 22.36
C HIS A 748 27.01 13.21 21.05
N ASP A 749 26.57 12.56 19.97
CA ASP A 749 27.25 12.66 18.66
C ASP A 749 27.19 14.09 18.12
N ILE A 750 26.10 14.80 18.43
CA ILE A 750 25.90 16.23 18.14
C ILE A 750 26.77 17.08 19.07
N GLN A 751 26.69 16.84 20.38
CA GLN A 751 27.46 17.58 21.38
C GLN A 751 28.97 17.53 21.13
N ASN A 752 29.51 16.36 20.78
CA ASN A 752 30.94 16.14 20.57
C ASN A 752 31.51 16.96 19.40
N LYS A 753 30.65 17.40 18.48
CA LYS A 753 31.02 18.20 17.30
C LYS A 753 31.05 19.71 17.57
N LEU A 754 30.41 20.17 18.64
CA LEU A 754 30.42 21.57 19.02
C LEU A 754 31.81 22.00 19.48
N GLU A 755 32.19 23.23 19.19
CA GLU A 755 33.35 23.89 19.82
C GLU A 755 33.05 24.33 21.26
N GLU A 756 34.09 24.73 22.01
CA GLU A 756 33.97 25.12 23.42
C GLU A 756 33.10 26.37 23.65
N SER A 757 33.08 27.29 22.69
CA SER A 757 32.29 28.52 22.72
C SER A 757 31.01 28.43 21.89
N GLU A 758 30.70 27.25 21.33
CA GLU A 758 29.47 27.03 20.56
C GLU A 758 28.36 26.46 21.42
N SER A 759 27.13 26.84 21.08
CA SER A 759 25.92 26.22 21.62
C SER A 759 25.03 25.76 20.47
N PHE A 760 24.34 24.65 20.67
CA PHE A 760 23.29 24.20 19.76
C PHE A 760 21.94 24.36 20.44
N VAL A 761 21.01 25.02 19.77
CA VAL A 761 19.67 25.34 20.26
C VAL A 761 18.65 24.83 19.27
N GLU A 762 17.72 23.99 19.70
CA GLU A 762 16.63 23.49 18.87
C GLU A 762 15.30 23.82 19.53
N VAL A 763 14.46 24.58 18.80
CA VAL A 763 13.08 24.84 19.22
C VAL A 763 12.25 23.58 18.99
N ILE A 764 11.39 23.27 19.93
CA ILE A 764 10.46 22.14 19.88
C ILE A 764 9.05 22.62 20.22
N LYS A 765 8.07 21.98 19.57
CA LYS A 765 6.64 22.12 19.89
C LYS A 765 6.21 20.88 20.66
N VAL A 766 5.71 21.07 21.87
CA VAL A 766 5.17 20.01 22.72
C VAL A 766 3.70 20.28 22.98
N TYR A 767 2.94 19.24 23.28
CA TYR A 767 1.50 19.35 23.46
C TYR A 767 1.01 18.36 24.50
N ASP A 768 -0.15 18.68 25.08
CA ASP A 768 -0.82 17.82 26.03
C ASP A 768 -1.23 16.46 25.41
N TYR A 769 -1.68 15.52 26.25
CA TYR A 769 -2.11 14.19 25.80
C TYR A 769 -3.19 14.22 24.68
N ASN A 770 -3.96 15.32 24.60
CA ASN A 770 -5.04 15.50 23.62
C ASN A 770 -4.63 16.23 22.35
N LYS A 771 -3.44 16.83 22.33
CA LYS A 771 -2.99 17.77 21.29
C LYS A 771 -3.89 19.00 21.16
N LYS A 772 -4.48 19.46 22.26
CA LYS A 772 -5.29 20.67 22.32
C LYS A 772 -4.45 21.88 22.72
N ASP A 773 -3.67 21.70 23.78
CA ASP A 773 -2.83 22.76 24.31
C ASP A 773 -1.40 22.52 23.82
N VAL A 774 -0.78 23.58 23.31
CA VAL A 774 0.54 23.52 22.68
C VAL A 774 1.45 24.53 23.34
N GLU A 775 2.66 24.08 23.71
CA GLU A 775 3.73 24.92 24.22
C GLU A 775 5.00 24.80 23.37
N TYR A 776 5.75 25.90 23.31
CA TYR A 776 7.08 25.96 22.72
C TYR A 776 8.15 25.90 23.80
N PHE A 777 9.17 25.09 23.55
CA PHE A 777 10.40 25.01 24.36
C PHE A 777 11.62 25.11 23.45
N ALA A 778 12.77 25.46 24.01
CA ALA A 778 14.06 25.28 23.35
C ALA A 778 14.91 24.27 24.12
N THR A 779 15.50 23.32 23.39
CA THR A 779 16.53 22.41 23.91
C THR A 779 17.90 22.97 23.60
N ILE A 780 18.84 22.84 24.54
CA ILE A 780 20.18 23.46 24.46
C ILE A 780 21.26 22.40 24.74
N LEU A 781 22.23 22.28 23.83
CA LEU A 781 23.41 21.44 23.94
C LEU A 781 24.68 22.29 23.98
N ILE A 782 25.62 21.92 24.86
CA ILE A 782 26.92 22.59 25.03
C ILE A 782 27.97 21.50 25.26
N LYS A 783 29.14 21.59 24.59
CA LYS A 783 30.18 20.54 24.55
C LYS A 783 30.50 19.89 25.90
N ASN A 784 30.75 20.70 26.93
CA ASN A 784 31.25 20.24 28.23
C ASN A 784 30.19 20.08 29.33
N LYS A 785 28.91 19.99 28.96
CA LYS A 785 27.83 19.72 29.93
C LYS A 785 27.44 18.25 29.89
N SER A 786 27.20 17.63 31.04
CA SER A 786 26.90 16.18 31.10
C SER A 786 25.49 15.82 30.57
N TYR A 787 24.65 16.81 30.28
CA TYR A 787 23.29 16.60 29.77
C TYR A 787 22.77 17.84 29.01
N PRO A 788 21.75 17.68 28.15
CA PRO A 788 20.99 18.74 27.50
C PRO A 788 20.15 19.56 28.49
N PHE A 789 19.84 20.80 28.14
CA PHE A 789 18.93 21.66 28.89
C PHE A 789 17.66 21.95 28.10
N ILE A 790 16.60 22.31 28.80
CA ILE A 790 15.35 22.78 28.20
C ILE A 790 14.95 24.10 28.86
N VAL A 791 14.33 24.98 28.08
CA VAL A 791 13.74 26.25 28.56
C VAL A 791 12.38 26.46 27.91
N ARG A 792 11.40 26.91 28.70
CA ARG A 792 10.05 27.23 28.24
C ARG A 792 10.05 28.58 27.52
N ILE A 793 9.41 28.63 26.36
CA ILE A 793 9.23 29.86 25.58
C ILE A 793 7.83 30.43 25.87
N GLY A 794 6.78 29.67 25.59
CA GLY A 794 5.40 30.12 25.79
C GLY A 794 4.36 29.25 25.07
N GLU A 795 3.09 29.56 25.28
CA GLU A 795 1.96 28.86 24.66
C GLU A 795 1.77 29.30 23.20
N GLU A 796 1.43 28.36 22.31
CA GLU A 796 1.31 28.63 20.87
C GLU A 796 0.28 29.73 20.57
N GLU A 797 -0.86 29.74 21.26
CA GLU A 797 -1.92 30.73 21.03
C GLU A 797 -1.43 32.16 21.31
N ASP A 798 -0.70 32.37 22.40
CA ASP A 798 -0.13 33.67 22.75
C ASP A 798 0.95 34.12 21.75
N LEU A 799 1.82 33.18 21.35
CA LEU A 799 2.90 33.45 20.41
C LEU A 799 2.37 33.70 18.98
N LEU A 800 1.35 32.95 18.56
CA LEU A 800 0.67 33.19 17.28
C LEU A 800 -0.05 34.52 17.31
N GLN A 801 -0.78 34.87 18.37
CA GLN A 801 -1.41 36.19 18.47
C GLN A 801 -0.38 37.32 18.40
N LEU A 802 0.83 37.13 18.96
CA LEU A 802 1.91 38.11 18.85
C LEU A 802 2.36 38.31 17.39
N ILE A 803 2.52 37.22 16.66
CA ILE A 803 2.92 37.23 15.24
C ILE A 803 1.77 37.73 14.36
N GLU A 804 0.54 37.25 14.55
CA GLU A 804 -0.65 37.60 13.77
C GLU A 804 -1.16 39.02 14.03
N LYS A 805 -1.11 39.53 15.27
CA LYS A 805 -1.39 40.97 15.51
C LYS A 805 -0.32 41.87 14.94
N SER A 806 0.90 41.33 14.75
CA SER A 806 1.84 42.00 13.86
C SER A 806 1.29 41.95 12.44
N GLU A 807 0.87 40.78 11.92
CA GLU A 807 0.28 40.53 10.57
C GLU A 807 -0.97 41.39 10.23
N ASP A 808 -1.91 41.61 11.14
CA ASP A 808 -3.15 42.37 10.90
C ASP A 808 -2.91 43.87 10.67
N TRP A 809 -1.80 44.42 11.18
CA TRP A 809 -1.36 45.78 10.84
C TRP A 809 -0.83 45.88 9.40
N TYR A 810 -0.44 44.74 8.78
CA TYR A 810 0.06 44.71 7.40
C TYR A 810 -1.05 44.68 6.34
N LYS A 811 -2.32 44.45 6.72
CA LYS A 811 -3.46 44.51 5.77
C LYS A 811 -3.82 45.93 5.33
N GLU A 812 -3.40 46.97 6.06
CA GLU A 812 -3.71 48.37 5.74
C GLU A 812 -2.66 49.05 4.83
N THR A 813 -1.56 48.38 4.49
CA THR A 813 -0.57 48.87 3.52
C THR A 813 -0.32 47.82 2.44
N GLU A 814 -0.42 48.19 1.17
CA GLU A 814 -0.32 47.37 -0.06
C GLU A 814 0.93 46.45 -0.25
N ARG A 815 1.69 46.12 0.80
CA ARG A 815 2.91 45.31 0.71
C ARG A 815 2.95 44.29 1.85
N GLN A 816 2.67 43.03 1.52
CA GLN A 816 2.77 41.88 2.41
C GLN A 816 4.22 41.71 2.89
N SER A 817 4.55 42.10 4.13
CA SER A 817 5.87 41.84 4.73
C SER A 817 5.76 40.95 5.95
N ARG A 818 6.52 39.85 5.99
CA ARG A 818 6.64 38.91 7.14
C ARG A 818 7.84 39.19 8.05
N GLY A 819 8.65 40.20 7.72
CA GLY A 819 9.68 40.72 8.62
C GLY A 819 9.02 41.61 9.66
N ILE A 820 9.31 41.40 10.95
CA ILE A 820 8.77 42.22 12.03
C ILE A 820 9.24 43.66 11.83
N ARG A 821 8.39 44.50 11.23
CA ARG A 821 8.70 45.91 10.93
C ARG A 821 8.92 46.70 12.22
N ILE A 822 9.75 47.75 12.10
CA ILE A 822 10.12 48.71 13.17
C ILE A 822 8.93 49.58 13.65
N ASN A 823 7.79 49.01 13.98
CA ASN A 823 7.08 49.59 15.12
C ASN A 823 7.84 49.09 16.35
N LYS A 824 8.64 49.97 16.97
CA LYS A 824 9.45 49.68 18.18
C LYS A 824 8.78 48.75 19.20
N PRO A 825 7.46 48.84 19.48
CA PRO A 825 6.81 47.92 20.42
C PRO A 825 6.81 46.44 19.97
N THR A 826 6.83 46.17 18.67
CA THR A 826 6.57 44.82 18.11
C THR A 826 7.85 43.98 18.05
N GLY A 827 8.97 44.55 17.57
CA GLY A 827 10.27 43.87 17.55
C GLY A 827 10.82 43.61 18.96
N GLU A 828 10.60 44.54 19.89
CA GLU A 828 10.98 44.38 21.31
C GLU A 828 10.13 43.33 22.03
N ARG A 829 8.82 43.25 21.73
CA ARG A 829 7.96 42.19 22.26
C ARG A 829 8.31 40.82 21.68
N ALA A 830 8.61 40.75 20.39
CA ALA A 830 9.05 39.50 19.76
C ALA A 830 10.35 38.99 20.40
N TYR A 831 11.33 39.87 20.65
CA TYR A 831 12.52 39.51 21.41
C TYR A 831 12.16 38.98 22.81
N ALA A 832 11.37 39.73 23.59
CA ALA A 832 11.01 39.37 24.96
C ALA A 832 10.25 38.03 25.07
N SER A 833 9.37 37.74 24.12
CA SER A 833 8.56 36.51 24.14
C SER A 833 9.23 35.31 23.49
N LEU A 834 10.00 35.51 22.40
CA LEU A 834 10.54 34.41 21.58
C LEU A 834 12.05 34.17 21.77
N TRP A 835 12.83 35.15 22.24
CA TRP A 835 14.28 35.00 22.31
C TRP A 835 14.86 35.17 23.72
N GLU A 836 14.35 36.12 24.50
CA GLU A 836 14.85 36.42 25.84
C GLU A 836 14.95 35.18 26.75
N PRO A 837 13.96 34.25 26.80
CA PRO A 837 14.09 33.03 27.59
C PRO A 837 15.30 32.17 27.19
N ILE A 838 15.57 32.08 25.89
CA ILE A 838 16.70 31.34 25.32
C ILE A 838 18.01 32.04 25.68
N GLN A 839 18.09 33.36 25.45
CA GLN A 839 19.28 34.16 25.74
C GLN A 839 19.68 34.07 27.21
N VAL A 840 18.72 34.30 28.13
CA VAL A 840 18.97 34.25 29.58
C VAL A 840 19.50 32.87 29.99
N LYS A 841 18.95 31.81 29.39
CA LYS A 841 19.43 30.45 29.66
C LYS A 841 20.83 30.22 29.11
N LEU A 842 21.12 30.63 27.88
CA LEU A 842 22.44 30.52 27.26
C LEU A 842 23.51 31.27 28.06
N ASP A 843 23.27 32.53 28.39
CA ASP A 843 24.19 33.36 29.17
C ASP A 843 24.49 32.74 30.55
N SER A 844 23.50 32.05 31.15
CA SER A 844 23.70 31.33 32.41
C SER A 844 24.54 30.05 32.27
N LEU A 845 24.49 29.38 31.11
CA LEU A 845 25.13 28.09 30.88
C LEU A 845 26.53 28.23 30.28
N LEU A 846 26.72 29.22 29.40
CA LEU A 846 27.94 29.52 28.64
C LEU A 846 28.08 31.06 28.47
N PRO A 847 28.56 31.80 29.48
CA PRO A 847 28.57 33.28 29.47
C PRO A 847 29.40 33.93 28.35
N ASN A 848 30.34 33.19 27.75
CA ASN A 848 31.21 33.66 26.66
C ASN A 848 30.93 32.89 25.36
N HIS A 849 29.66 32.55 25.10
CA HIS A 849 29.28 31.90 23.86
C HIS A 849 29.61 32.83 22.68
N SER A 850 30.18 32.25 21.62
CA SER A 850 30.60 32.99 20.42
C SER A 850 29.66 32.78 19.25
N THR A 851 28.98 31.63 19.21
CA THR A 851 28.10 31.24 18.11
C THR A 851 26.98 30.34 18.60
N ILE A 852 25.78 30.59 18.09
CA ILE A 852 24.58 29.83 18.37
C ILE A 852 24.16 29.13 17.08
N LEU A 853 24.26 27.81 17.08
CA LEU A 853 23.72 26.95 16.03
C LEU A 853 22.24 26.71 16.34
N PHE A 854 21.35 27.30 15.56
CA PHE A 854 19.93 27.41 15.88
C PHE A 854 19.06 26.62 14.90
N CYS A 855 18.30 25.65 15.39
CA CYS A 855 17.32 24.89 14.62
C CYS A 855 15.91 25.47 14.87
N PRO A 856 15.32 26.22 13.91
CA PRO A 856 13.97 26.74 14.05
C PRO A 856 12.93 25.61 13.95
N TYR A 857 11.77 25.84 14.55
CA TYR A 857 10.61 24.95 14.49
C TYR A 857 9.30 25.73 14.60
N GLY A 858 8.24 25.24 13.97
CA GLY A 858 6.90 25.83 14.02
C GLY A 858 6.92 27.33 13.65
N ILE A 859 6.47 28.19 14.58
CA ILE A 859 6.45 29.65 14.38
C ILE A 859 7.81 30.26 14.00
N TYR A 860 8.93 29.68 14.42
CA TYR A 860 10.27 30.20 14.12
C TYR A 860 10.64 30.02 12.65
N ASN A 861 10.01 29.09 11.93
CA ASN A 861 10.20 28.91 10.49
C ASN A 861 9.57 30.06 9.66
N LYS A 862 8.78 30.94 10.28
CA LYS A 862 8.08 32.04 9.62
C LYS A 862 8.74 33.40 9.79
N VAL A 863 9.66 33.52 10.73
CA VAL A 863 10.21 34.81 11.17
C VAL A 863 11.73 34.78 11.09
N ASN A 864 12.33 35.90 10.70
CA ASN A 864 13.78 36.05 10.81
C ASN A 864 14.15 36.56 12.22
N ILE A 865 14.63 35.66 13.09
CA ILE A 865 15.01 35.99 14.47
C ILE A 865 16.11 37.06 14.56
N ASN A 866 16.95 37.18 13.52
CA ASN A 866 17.99 38.22 13.44
C ASN A 866 17.41 39.64 13.46
N THR A 867 16.12 39.79 13.14
CA THR A 867 15.38 41.06 13.15
C THR A 867 14.76 41.41 14.50
N PHE A 868 14.86 40.53 15.49
CA PHE A 868 14.36 40.81 16.84
C PHE A 868 15.22 41.88 17.51
N GLN A 869 14.59 42.87 18.15
CA GLN A 869 15.30 43.98 18.76
C GLN A 869 15.31 43.83 20.28
N ASN A 870 16.49 43.81 20.87
CA ASN A 870 16.65 43.72 22.31
C ASN A 870 16.15 45.01 22.98
N PRO A 871 15.17 44.94 23.91
CA PRO A 871 14.57 46.12 24.53
C PRO A 871 15.54 46.89 25.42
N VAL A 872 16.62 46.26 25.90
CA VAL A 872 17.62 46.87 26.79
C VAL A 872 18.71 47.57 25.98
N THR A 873 19.35 46.86 25.04
CA THR A 873 20.49 47.39 24.28
C THR A 873 20.06 48.22 23.06
N LYS A 874 18.80 48.07 22.64
CA LYS A 874 18.21 48.63 21.41
C LYS A 874 18.88 48.15 20.11
N LYS A 875 19.70 47.10 20.19
CA LYS A 875 20.33 46.46 19.03
C LYS A 875 19.45 45.33 18.49
N PHE A 876 19.57 45.05 17.20
CA PHE A 876 19.01 43.84 16.62
C PHE A 876 19.86 42.63 17.00
N LEU A 877 19.24 41.47 17.11
CA LEU A 877 19.90 40.23 17.51
C LEU A 877 21.11 39.90 16.63
N ILE A 878 21.04 40.17 15.32
CA ILE A 878 22.18 40.02 14.39
C ILE A 878 23.43 40.82 14.78
N GLN A 879 23.27 41.92 15.53
CA GLN A 879 24.37 42.77 16.00
C GLN A 879 24.94 42.31 17.33
N GLU A 880 24.21 41.46 18.06
CA GLU A 880 24.58 40.97 19.38
C GLU A 880 25.18 39.57 19.28
N GLU A 881 24.53 38.70 18.51
CA GLU A 881 24.84 37.28 18.44
C GLU A 881 25.23 36.85 17.02
N GLU A 882 26.11 35.84 16.95
CA GLU A 882 26.37 35.11 15.72
C GLU A 882 25.49 33.87 15.67
N ILE A 883 24.38 33.96 14.93
CA ILE A 883 23.41 32.87 14.83
C ILE A 883 23.53 32.22 13.46
N ILE A 884 23.75 30.91 13.45
CA ILE A 884 23.78 30.08 12.25
C ILE A 884 22.53 29.21 12.28
N LEU A 885 21.65 29.39 11.29
CA LEU A 885 20.46 28.57 11.20
C LEU A 885 20.81 27.19 10.64
N MET A 886 20.26 26.15 11.26
CA MET A 886 20.38 24.76 10.80
C MET A 886 18.99 24.17 10.61
N SER A 887 18.81 23.35 9.59
CA SER A 887 17.56 22.63 9.37
C SER A 887 17.47 21.42 10.30
N THR A 888 18.61 20.87 10.74
CA THR A 888 18.68 19.79 11.72
C THR A 888 20.05 19.71 12.41
N ALA A 889 20.05 19.27 13.68
CA ALA A 889 21.28 18.96 14.43
C ALA A 889 22.21 17.96 13.72
N LEU A 890 21.66 17.19 12.77
CA LEU A 890 22.36 16.17 12.02
C LEU A 890 23.47 16.72 11.09
N GLU A 891 23.30 17.95 10.60
CA GLU A 891 24.22 18.64 9.69
C GLU A 891 25.53 19.03 10.33
N LEU A 892 25.61 19.05 11.66
CA LEU A 892 26.85 19.31 12.40
C LEU A 892 28.02 18.40 11.99
N GLY A 893 27.75 17.23 11.40
CA GLY A 893 28.81 16.39 10.85
C GLY A 893 29.47 16.91 9.58
N ASP A 894 28.71 17.61 8.77
CA ASP A 894 29.13 18.13 7.47
C ASP A 894 29.44 19.64 7.54
N PHE A 895 29.06 20.27 8.66
CA PHE A 895 29.25 21.68 8.96
C PHE A 895 30.70 22.12 8.82
N LYS A 896 30.93 23.03 7.88
CA LYS A 896 32.21 23.70 7.64
C LYS A 896 32.00 25.20 7.61
N ARG A 897 32.68 25.89 8.53
CA ARG A 897 32.76 27.36 8.54
C ARG A 897 33.59 27.88 7.38
N GLU A 898 34.79 27.35 7.21
CA GLU A 898 35.75 27.81 6.20
C GLU A 898 35.76 26.89 4.97
N ASN A 899 35.61 27.50 3.80
CA ASN A 899 35.67 26.84 2.51
C ASN A 899 36.98 27.25 1.80
N THR A 900 37.74 26.26 1.32
CA THR A 900 38.88 26.50 0.44
C THR A 900 38.44 26.45 -1.01
N PHE A 901 38.56 27.58 -1.71
CA PHE A 901 38.18 27.68 -3.11
C PHE A 901 39.27 27.11 -4.04
N SER A 902 38.87 26.32 -5.01
CA SER A 902 39.71 25.77 -6.09
C SER A 902 39.52 26.55 -7.39
N LYS A 903 40.53 26.48 -8.28
CA LYS A 903 40.38 26.98 -9.66
C LYS A 903 39.40 26.15 -10.50
N ASP A 904 39.02 24.97 -10.02
CA ASP A 904 38.05 24.08 -10.68
C ASP A 904 36.61 24.29 -10.16
N ASP A 905 36.39 25.29 -9.29
CA ASP A 905 35.07 25.58 -8.73
C ASP A 905 34.14 26.14 -9.83
N TYR A 906 32.95 25.57 -9.90
CA TYR A 906 31.99 25.78 -10.99
C TYR A 906 30.66 26.28 -10.43
N ALA A 907 30.14 27.37 -10.99
CA ALA A 907 28.89 27.98 -10.59
C ALA A 907 27.88 28.00 -11.74
N VAL A 908 26.61 27.76 -11.42
CA VAL A 908 25.49 27.95 -12.33
C VAL A 908 24.64 29.09 -11.83
N LEU A 909 24.44 30.09 -12.67
CA LEU A 909 23.69 31.30 -12.35
C LEU A 909 22.50 31.42 -13.31
N LEU A 910 21.28 31.40 -12.77
CA LEU A 910 20.04 31.49 -13.55
C LEU A 910 19.21 32.65 -13.04
N GLY A 911 18.72 33.50 -13.95
CA GLY A 911 17.77 34.55 -13.57
C GLY A 911 17.19 35.33 -14.72
N ALA A 912 16.34 36.31 -14.38
CA ALA A 912 15.52 37.07 -15.32
C ALA A 912 14.74 36.20 -16.33
N PRO A 913 13.98 35.18 -15.89
CA PRO A 913 13.12 34.46 -16.80
C PRO A 913 12.11 35.40 -17.47
N VAL A 914 11.79 35.10 -18.73
CA VAL A 914 10.86 35.91 -19.52
C VAL A 914 9.45 35.37 -19.31
N PHE A 915 8.55 36.25 -18.86
CA PHE A 915 7.12 36.00 -18.72
C PHE A 915 6.35 36.91 -19.70
N ASN A 916 5.46 36.34 -20.52
CA ASN A 916 4.70 37.07 -21.54
C ASN A 916 3.51 37.77 -20.86
N ASN A 917 3.71 39.00 -20.40
CA ASN A 917 2.61 39.87 -19.99
C ASN A 917 2.34 40.89 -21.11
N THR A 918 1.34 40.61 -21.95
CA THR A 918 0.87 41.55 -22.98
C THR A 918 -0.03 42.62 -22.38
N SER A 919 0.49 43.47 -21.49
CA SER A 919 -0.06 44.82 -21.25
C SER A 919 0.89 45.63 -20.37
N ASN A 920 1.38 46.75 -20.90
CA ASN A 920 2.06 47.82 -20.16
C ASN A 920 1.09 48.62 -19.25
N ASN A 921 0.02 48.00 -18.77
CA ASN A 921 -0.91 48.61 -17.82
C ASN A 921 -0.94 47.75 -16.56
N ASP A 922 -0.90 48.41 -15.41
CA ASP A 922 -0.98 47.87 -14.05
C ASP A 922 -2.30 47.11 -13.72
N ASP A 923 -3.00 46.58 -14.73
CA ASP A 923 -4.16 45.72 -14.52
C ASP A 923 -3.69 44.29 -14.20
N GLU A 924 -3.85 43.89 -12.94
CA GLU A 924 -3.58 42.56 -12.35
C GLU A 924 -4.30 41.37 -13.06
N ARG A 925 -4.99 41.59 -14.19
CA ARG A 925 -5.89 40.63 -14.85
C ARG A 925 -5.22 39.68 -15.86
N GLY A 926 -3.89 39.62 -15.92
CA GLY A 926 -3.12 38.80 -16.87
C GLY A 926 -2.14 37.79 -16.26
N ALA A 927 -2.15 37.61 -14.95
CA ALA A 927 -1.26 36.70 -14.22
C ALA A 927 -1.37 35.23 -14.71
N PRO A 928 -0.26 34.53 -15.01
CA PRO A 928 -0.30 33.09 -15.24
C PRO A 928 -0.91 32.38 -14.02
N THR A 929 -1.86 31.49 -14.29
CA THR A 929 -2.62 30.78 -13.26
C THR A 929 -2.06 29.37 -13.10
N LEU A 930 -1.87 28.88 -11.88
CA LEU A 930 -1.63 27.45 -11.62
C LEU A 930 -2.94 26.70 -11.89
N LYS A 931 -3.16 26.31 -13.15
CA LYS A 931 -4.45 25.80 -13.63
C LYS A 931 -4.91 24.53 -12.92
N GLY A 932 -3.98 23.66 -12.54
CA GLY A 932 -4.27 22.38 -11.88
C GLY A 932 -4.48 22.42 -10.37
N VAL A 933 -4.23 23.57 -9.72
CA VAL A 933 -4.27 23.76 -8.26
C VAL A 933 -5.29 24.84 -7.91
N GLY A 934 -6.59 24.51 -8.04
CA GLY A 934 -7.68 25.35 -7.52
C GLY A 934 -7.81 26.75 -8.15
N ASN A 935 -7.29 26.99 -9.36
CA ASN A 935 -7.23 28.32 -10.01
C ASN A 935 -6.51 29.39 -9.16
N ILE A 936 -5.44 29.01 -8.45
CA ILE A 936 -4.59 29.99 -7.76
C ILE A 936 -3.87 30.84 -8.80
N GLN A 937 -4.22 32.13 -8.86
CA GLN A 937 -3.50 33.11 -9.66
C GLN A 937 -2.25 33.56 -8.92
N VAL A 938 -1.08 33.27 -9.48
CA VAL A 938 0.18 33.82 -9.01
C VAL A 938 0.54 34.93 -10.00
N PRO A 939 0.49 36.22 -9.63
CA PRO A 939 0.94 37.28 -10.52
C PRO A 939 2.44 37.20 -10.73
N ILE A 940 2.83 36.70 -11.92
CA ILE A 940 4.23 36.60 -12.34
C ILE A 940 4.53 37.73 -13.33
N THR A 941 5.43 38.62 -12.96
CA THR A 941 5.94 39.71 -13.81
C THR A 941 7.40 39.48 -14.16
N ASN A 942 7.87 40.11 -15.24
CA ASN A 942 9.31 40.13 -15.55
C ASN A 942 10.08 40.80 -14.42
N LEU A 943 11.21 40.21 -14.03
CA LEU A 943 12.07 40.67 -12.93
C LEU A 943 13.39 41.24 -13.47
N PRO A 944 13.41 42.45 -14.08
CA PRO A 944 14.63 43.01 -14.65
C PRO A 944 15.75 43.24 -13.62
N GLY A 945 15.41 43.37 -12.33
CA GLY A 945 16.39 43.43 -11.24
C GLY A 945 17.28 42.18 -11.16
N THR A 946 16.71 41.00 -11.37
CA THR A 946 17.43 39.72 -11.29
C THR A 946 18.47 39.58 -12.42
N GLU A 947 18.31 40.24 -13.57
CA GLU A 947 19.34 40.25 -14.61
C GLU A 947 20.60 40.99 -14.13
N LYS A 948 20.42 42.08 -13.38
CA LYS A 948 21.52 42.84 -12.79
C LYS A 948 22.21 42.05 -11.69
N GLU A 949 21.44 41.36 -10.85
CA GLU A 949 21.92 40.46 -9.80
C GLU A 949 22.86 39.40 -10.39
N ILE A 950 22.36 38.62 -11.35
CA ILE A 950 23.11 37.52 -11.96
C ILE A 950 24.38 38.02 -12.66
N LYS A 951 24.29 39.10 -13.46
CA LYS A 951 25.48 39.67 -14.12
C LYS A 951 26.52 40.14 -13.11
N LYS A 952 26.10 40.72 -12.00
CA LYS A 952 27.03 41.23 -10.98
C LYS A 952 27.75 40.09 -10.26
N ILE A 953 27.03 39.03 -9.95
CA ILE A 953 27.58 37.83 -9.31
C ILE A 953 28.55 37.11 -10.27
N ASP A 954 28.18 36.99 -11.54
CA ASP A 954 29.04 36.44 -12.60
C ASP A 954 30.38 37.19 -12.69
N GLU A 955 30.33 38.54 -12.75
CA GLU A 955 31.53 39.37 -12.72
C GLU A 955 32.41 39.08 -11.49
N ILE A 956 31.82 38.97 -10.30
CA ILE A 956 32.55 38.72 -9.05
C ILE A 956 33.25 37.36 -9.07
N LEU A 957 32.54 36.31 -9.49
CA LEU A 957 33.06 34.93 -9.53
C LEU A 957 34.14 34.75 -10.59
N VAL A 958 33.91 35.25 -11.81
CA VAL A 958 34.89 35.18 -12.91
C VAL A 958 36.17 35.94 -12.56
N ASN A 959 36.07 37.10 -11.91
CA ASN A 959 37.24 37.86 -11.45
C ASN A 959 38.09 37.10 -10.41
N LYS A 960 37.49 36.12 -9.71
CA LYS A 960 38.18 35.24 -8.76
C LYS A 960 38.59 33.90 -9.38
N GLY A 961 38.40 33.72 -10.69
CA GLY A 961 38.86 32.57 -11.46
C GLY A 961 37.90 31.38 -11.49
N TRP A 962 36.62 31.58 -11.16
CA TRP A 962 35.59 30.54 -11.23
C TRP A 962 35.11 30.33 -12.66
N GLU A 963 34.72 29.09 -12.98
CA GLU A 963 33.96 28.79 -14.19
C GLU A 963 32.47 29.03 -13.94
N THR A 964 31.82 29.87 -14.74
CA THR A 964 30.40 30.20 -14.60
C THR A 964 29.60 29.77 -15.83
N GLU A 965 28.42 29.18 -15.61
CA GLU A 965 27.41 28.95 -16.65
C GLU A 965 26.17 29.78 -16.36
N VAL A 966 25.90 30.75 -17.23
CA VAL A 966 24.88 31.78 -17.02
C VAL A 966 23.67 31.56 -17.92
N TYR A 967 22.50 31.42 -17.32
CA TYR A 967 21.21 31.26 -17.98
C TYR A 967 20.31 32.47 -17.71
N LEU A 968 20.26 33.40 -18.66
CA LEU A 968 19.43 34.61 -18.58
C LEU A 968 18.29 34.60 -19.59
N ASN A 969 17.22 35.33 -19.30
CA ASN A 969 16.11 35.56 -20.23
C ASN A 969 15.53 34.23 -20.73
N LYS A 970 15.32 34.07 -22.04
CA LYS A 970 14.76 32.84 -22.65
C LYS A 970 15.57 31.57 -22.39
N LYS A 971 16.79 31.65 -21.85
CA LYS A 971 17.60 30.49 -21.46
C LYS A 971 17.41 30.11 -19.99
N ALA A 972 16.80 30.96 -19.17
CA ALA A 972 16.46 30.68 -17.78
C ALA A 972 15.28 29.69 -17.74
N THR A 973 15.60 28.42 -17.97
CA THR A 973 14.66 27.36 -18.35
C THR A 973 14.75 26.18 -17.39
N GLU A 974 13.62 25.51 -17.19
CA GLU A 974 13.52 24.28 -16.39
C GLU A 974 14.42 23.18 -16.97
N LYS A 975 14.43 23.07 -18.29
CA LYS A 975 15.28 22.12 -19.03
C LYS A 975 16.76 22.27 -18.66
N ASN A 976 17.27 23.50 -18.62
CA ASN A 976 18.69 23.75 -18.33
C ASN A 976 19.07 23.40 -16.88
N ILE A 977 18.15 23.54 -15.92
CA ILE A 977 18.38 23.09 -14.53
C ILE A 977 18.30 21.56 -14.43
N LYS A 978 17.38 20.91 -15.14
CA LYS A 978 17.28 19.43 -15.14
C LYS A 978 18.46 18.75 -15.86
N GLN A 979 19.07 19.42 -16.83
CA GLN A 979 20.15 18.89 -17.68
C GLN A 979 21.54 19.45 -17.33
N LEU A 980 21.80 19.74 -16.06
CA LEU A 980 23.12 20.18 -15.61
C LEU A 980 24.20 19.14 -15.97
N LYS A 981 25.28 19.60 -16.62
CA LYS A 981 26.36 18.75 -17.12
C LYS A 981 27.15 18.05 -15.99
N ARG A 982 27.28 18.73 -14.86
CA ARG A 982 27.92 18.26 -13.62
C ARG A 982 27.32 19.02 -12.44
N SER A 983 27.40 18.45 -11.23
CA SER A 983 26.99 19.14 -10.00
C SER A 983 27.81 20.44 -9.83
N PRO A 984 27.16 21.61 -9.76
CA PRO A 984 27.86 22.86 -9.44
C PRO A 984 28.28 22.91 -7.98
N TYR A 985 29.21 23.80 -7.66
CA TYR A 985 29.52 24.18 -6.28
C TYR A 985 28.54 25.27 -5.79
N ILE A 986 28.16 26.20 -6.68
CA ILE A 986 27.14 27.22 -6.43
C ILE A 986 26.02 27.08 -7.46
N LEU A 987 24.77 26.97 -7.00
CA LEU A 987 23.58 27.11 -7.82
C LEU A 987 22.80 28.35 -7.37
N HIS A 988 22.84 29.43 -8.15
CA HIS A 988 22.09 30.65 -7.88
C HIS A 988 20.90 30.74 -8.83
N VAL A 989 19.68 30.81 -8.28
CA VAL A 989 18.43 30.88 -9.03
C VAL A 989 17.62 32.09 -8.57
N ALA A 990 17.48 33.08 -9.44
CA ALA A 990 16.75 34.33 -9.20
C ALA A 990 15.49 34.40 -10.07
N THR A 991 14.32 34.12 -9.47
CA THR A 991 13.04 33.99 -10.18
C THR A 991 11.84 34.15 -9.23
N HIS A 992 10.62 33.88 -9.68
CA HIS A 992 9.45 33.72 -8.83
C HIS A 992 9.35 32.31 -8.25
N GLY A 993 9.03 32.20 -6.98
CA GLY A 993 8.74 30.93 -6.29
C GLY A 993 7.32 30.93 -5.75
N PHE A 994 6.79 29.75 -5.43
CA PHE A 994 5.50 29.62 -4.76
C PHE A 994 5.51 28.54 -3.69
N PHE A 995 4.58 28.68 -2.75
CA PHE A 995 4.27 27.69 -1.73
C PHE A 995 2.75 27.63 -1.53
N LEU A 996 2.17 26.42 -1.63
CA LEU A 996 0.73 26.16 -1.58
C LEU A 996 0.34 25.70 -0.16
N GLN A 997 -0.58 26.45 0.48
CA GLN A 997 -1.13 26.08 1.79
C GLN A 997 -2.17 24.96 1.67
N SER A 998 -2.27 24.12 2.71
CA SER A 998 -3.06 22.87 2.76
C SER A 998 -4.52 23.01 2.34
N GLU A 999 -5.16 24.13 2.67
CA GLU A 999 -6.57 24.41 2.35
C GLU A 999 -6.84 24.56 0.84
N ASN A 1000 -5.79 24.81 0.05
CA ASN A 1000 -5.88 25.13 -1.38
C ASN A 1000 -5.46 23.99 -2.32
N VAL A 1001 -5.14 22.81 -1.79
CA VAL A 1001 -4.38 21.79 -2.54
C VAL A 1001 -5.28 20.65 -3.04
N VAL A 1002 -5.29 20.47 -4.36
CA VAL A 1002 -5.87 19.32 -5.09
C VAL A 1002 -4.92 18.09 -5.08
N THR A 1003 -3.70 18.25 -4.54
CA THR A 1003 -2.61 17.26 -4.61
C THR A 1003 -2.28 16.62 -3.24
N ASP A 1004 -2.27 15.28 -3.18
CA ASP A 1004 -1.84 14.56 -1.96
C ASP A 1004 -0.31 14.44 -1.83
N TYR A 1005 0.44 15.06 -2.76
CA TYR A 1005 1.90 15.10 -2.77
C TYR A 1005 2.42 16.36 -2.09
N ASN A 1006 2.97 16.16 -0.89
CA ASN A 1006 3.60 17.23 -0.10
C ASN A 1006 4.71 17.97 -0.87
N LEU A 1007 5.51 17.27 -1.67
CA LEU A 1007 6.61 17.86 -2.45
C LEU A 1007 6.15 18.62 -3.71
N LEU A 1008 4.87 18.58 -4.08
CA LEU A 1008 4.31 19.40 -5.18
C LEU A 1008 3.73 20.73 -4.68
N ARG A 1009 3.82 21.02 -3.38
CA ARG A 1009 3.33 22.25 -2.78
C ARG A 1009 4.27 23.43 -2.95
N SER A 1010 5.50 23.22 -3.42
CA SER A 1010 6.45 24.30 -3.66
C SER A 1010 7.20 24.12 -4.98
N GLY A 1011 7.59 25.23 -5.59
CA GLY A 1011 8.27 25.22 -6.89
C GLY A 1011 8.77 26.60 -7.32
N LEU A 1012 9.52 26.63 -8.41
CA LEU A 1012 10.09 27.82 -9.05
C LEU A 1012 9.54 27.97 -10.46
N PHE A 1013 9.12 29.18 -10.83
CA PHE A 1013 8.70 29.49 -12.21
C PHE A 1013 9.91 29.82 -13.07
N LEU A 1014 9.89 29.37 -14.32
CA LEU A 1014 10.97 29.54 -15.30
C LEU A 1014 10.39 30.02 -16.64
N SER A 1015 11.25 30.35 -17.60
CA SER A 1015 10.83 31.06 -18.83
C SER A 1015 9.78 30.31 -19.65
N GLU A 1016 9.72 28.98 -19.59
CA GLU A 1016 8.72 28.18 -20.31
C GLU A 1016 7.30 28.37 -19.76
N SER A 1017 7.15 28.84 -18.52
CA SER A 1017 5.83 29.15 -17.93
C SER A 1017 5.14 30.35 -18.60
N SER A 1018 5.85 31.12 -19.41
CA SER A 1018 5.31 32.25 -20.19
C SER A 1018 4.30 31.84 -21.26
N ASN A 1019 4.24 30.57 -21.64
CA ASN A 1019 3.33 30.03 -22.64
C ASN A 1019 2.09 29.34 -22.04
N LEU A 1020 1.82 29.51 -20.73
CA LEU A 1020 0.69 28.84 -20.06
C LEU A 1020 -0.69 29.16 -20.68
N ASN A 1021 -0.84 30.16 -21.54
CA ASN A 1021 -2.09 30.43 -22.27
C ASN A 1021 -2.20 29.74 -23.64
N ASP A 1022 -1.10 29.26 -24.23
CA ASP A 1022 -1.09 28.58 -25.53
C ASP A 1022 -1.00 27.05 -25.34
N THR A 1023 -2.00 26.35 -25.86
CA THR A 1023 -2.31 24.93 -25.61
C THR A 1023 -1.28 23.92 -26.18
N LEU A 1024 -0.09 24.32 -26.62
CA LEU A 1024 0.72 23.51 -27.55
C LEU A 1024 2.26 23.49 -27.38
N THR A 1025 2.84 23.97 -26.28
CA THR A 1025 4.31 23.79 -26.05
C THR A 1025 4.70 23.37 -24.64
N LEU A 1026 3.88 22.55 -23.97
CA LEU A 1026 4.37 21.75 -22.85
C LEU A 1026 4.97 20.49 -23.46
N ASP A 1027 6.28 20.26 -23.31
CA ASP A 1027 6.84 18.98 -23.69
C ASP A 1027 6.54 17.98 -22.57
N TYR A 1028 5.28 17.54 -22.53
CA TYR A 1028 4.83 16.52 -21.59
C TYR A 1028 5.66 15.23 -21.71
N SER A 1029 6.24 14.95 -22.89
CA SER A 1029 7.08 13.78 -23.07
C SER A 1029 8.44 13.93 -22.38
N GLU A 1030 9.00 15.15 -22.36
CA GLU A 1030 10.21 15.48 -21.60
C GLU A 1030 9.92 15.87 -20.13
N GLY A 1031 8.64 16.10 -19.78
CA GLY A 1031 8.22 16.55 -18.46
C GLY A 1031 8.68 17.98 -18.16
N ILE A 1032 8.48 18.90 -19.11
CA ILE A 1032 8.86 20.30 -18.99
C ILE A 1032 7.61 21.17 -19.10
N ASP A 1033 7.32 21.93 -18.04
CA ASP A 1033 6.18 22.83 -17.95
C ASP A 1033 6.53 24.27 -17.54
N GLY A 1034 7.82 24.54 -17.33
CA GLY A 1034 8.32 25.82 -16.84
C GLY A 1034 8.16 25.98 -15.34
N ILE A 1035 7.84 24.92 -14.60
CA ILE A 1035 7.74 24.87 -13.15
C ILE A 1035 8.71 23.81 -12.64
N LEU A 1036 9.76 24.24 -11.94
CA LEU A 1036 10.63 23.32 -11.22
C LEU A 1036 10.08 23.07 -9.82
N SER A 1037 9.34 21.98 -9.63
CA SER A 1037 8.75 21.62 -8.34
C SER A 1037 9.78 21.01 -7.37
N ALA A 1038 9.51 21.09 -6.05
CA ALA A 1038 10.31 20.39 -5.05
C ALA A 1038 10.34 18.87 -5.29
N PHE A 1039 9.28 18.28 -5.84
CA PHE A 1039 9.24 16.85 -6.23
C PHE A 1039 10.24 16.50 -7.32
N GLU A 1040 10.49 17.41 -8.27
CA GLU A 1040 11.47 17.20 -9.34
C GLU A 1040 12.89 17.49 -8.86
N VAL A 1041 13.05 18.48 -7.99
CA VAL A 1041 14.34 18.85 -7.40
C VAL A 1041 15.00 17.67 -6.69
N THR A 1042 14.26 16.78 -6.01
CA THR A 1042 14.86 15.60 -5.34
C THR A 1042 15.60 14.69 -6.32
N GLY A 1043 15.23 14.70 -7.60
CA GLY A 1043 15.88 13.97 -8.68
C GLY A 1043 17.20 14.59 -9.20
N LEU A 1044 17.50 15.86 -8.91
CA LEU A 1044 18.70 16.55 -9.42
C LEU A 1044 19.97 16.04 -8.75
N ASN A 1045 21.09 15.92 -9.46
CA ASN A 1045 22.38 15.57 -8.83
C ASN A 1045 23.12 16.83 -8.35
N LEU A 1046 23.07 17.09 -7.03
CA LEU A 1046 23.70 18.24 -6.39
C LEU A 1046 24.73 17.85 -5.33
N ASP A 1047 25.28 16.62 -5.36
CA ASP A 1047 26.17 16.06 -4.33
C ASP A 1047 27.46 16.87 -4.07
N LYS A 1048 27.84 17.81 -4.96
CA LYS A 1048 28.98 18.72 -4.78
C LYS A 1048 28.57 20.18 -4.55
N THR A 1049 27.28 20.43 -4.37
CA THR A 1049 26.73 21.79 -4.27
C THR A 1049 26.81 22.27 -2.84
N GLU A 1050 27.76 23.15 -2.58
CA GLU A 1050 27.92 23.79 -1.27
C GLU A 1050 26.79 24.79 -1.01
N LEU A 1051 26.42 25.60 -2.01
CA LEU A 1051 25.47 26.71 -1.84
C LEU A 1051 24.41 26.71 -2.92
N VAL A 1052 23.14 26.72 -2.50
CA VAL A 1052 21.98 27.05 -3.33
C VAL A 1052 21.41 28.39 -2.89
N VAL A 1053 21.35 29.37 -3.79
CA VAL A 1053 20.69 30.65 -3.53
C VAL A 1053 19.36 30.68 -4.27
N LEU A 1054 18.26 30.75 -3.54
CA LEU A 1054 16.91 30.91 -4.05
C LEU A 1054 16.47 32.37 -3.86
N SER A 1055 16.88 33.23 -4.79
CA SER A 1055 16.45 34.63 -4.86
C SER A 1055 15.04 34.72 -5.45
N ALA A 1056 14.09 34.14 -4.73
CA ALA A 1056 12.71 33.97 -5.15
C ALA A 1056 11.77 34.14 -3.96
N CYS A 1057 10.65 34.82 -4.16
CA CYS A 1057 9.70 35.17 -3.09
C CYS A 1057 9.16 33.93 -2.38
N ASN A 1058 9.07 33.98 -1.05
CA ASN A 1058 8.45 32.95 -0.19
C ASN A 1058 9.05 31.53 -0.31
N THR A 1059 10.28 31.38 -0.81
CA THR A 1059 10.94 30.07 -0.96
C THR A 1059 11.46 29.48 0.35
N GLY A 1060 11.50 30.30 1.42
CA GLY A 1060 11.89 29.87 2.76
C GLY A 1060 10.73 29.47 3.68
N VAL A 1061 9.51 29.48 3.17
CA VAL A 1061 8.28 29.39 3.99
C VAL A 1061 7.86 27.92 4.15
N VAL A 1062 7.43 27.59 5.37
CA VAL A 1062 6.94 26.27 5.76
C VAL A 1062 5.48 26.40 6.25
N SER A 1063 4.60 25.46 5.88
CA SER A 1063 3.19 25.48 6.33
C SER A 1063 3.04 25.13 7.82
N ASN A 1064 1.99 25.62 8.47
CA ASN A 1064 1.62 25.29 9.86
C ASN A 1064 1.39 23.79 10.11
N GLU A 1065 1.04 23.03 9.07
CA GLU A 1065 0.82 21.58 9.15
C GLU A 1065 2.10 20.76 8.88
N ASP A 1066 3.19 21.44 8.51
CA ASP A 1066 4.45 20.82 8.13
C ASP A 1066 5.59 21.37 8.96
N ASP A 1067 5.47 21.27 10.28
CA ASP A 1067 6.43 21.82 11.24
C ASP A 1067 7.91 21.38 10.99
N ASP A 1068 8.12 20.24 10.29
CA ASP A 1068 9.43 19.69 9.92
C ASP A 1068 10.01 20.24 8.59
N GLY A 1069 9.29 21.10 7.86
CA GLY A 1069 9.80 21.75 6.63
C GLY A 1069 9.95 20.84 5.40
N ILE A 1070 9.34 19.65 5.42
CA ILE A 1070 9.52 18.58 4.42
C ILE A 1070 8.93 18.95 3.04
N THR A 1071 7.91 19.82 3.01
CA THR A 1071 7.24 20.34 1.82
C THR A 1071 8.02 21.47 1.13
N SER A 1072 9.11 21.95 1.74
CA SER A 1072 9.87 23.10 1.26
C SER A 1072 10.86 22.71 0.15
N LEU A 1073 11.20 23.70 -0.68
CA LEU A 1073 12.30 23.57 -1.64
C LEU A 1073 13.64 23.28 -0.93
N GLN A 1074 13.85 23.80 0.28
CA GLN A 1074 15.07 23.56 1.07
C GLN A 1074 15.25 22.05 1.34
N TYR A 1075 14.19 21.37 1.79
CA TYR A 1075 14.22 19.92 1.98
C TYR A 1075 14.57 19.20 0.68
N ALA A 1076 13.92 19.56 -0.42
CA ALA A 1076 14.14 18.91 -1.70
C ALA A 1076 15.56 19.10 -2.24
N PHE A 1077 16.11 20.32 -2.20
CA PHE A 1077 17.48 20.58 -2.62
C PHE A 1077 18.50 19.90 -1.69
N SER A 1078 18.21 19.80 -0.39
CA SER A 1078 19.08 19.05 0.52
C SER A 1078 19.08 17.56 0.21
N VAL A 1079 17.91 16.95 -0.05
CA VAL A 1079 17.84 15.56 -0.55
C VAL A 1079 18.55 15.42 -1.90
N ALA A 1080 18.55 16.46 -2.72
CA ALA A 1080 19.24 16.49 -4.00
C ALA A 1080 20.77 16.43 -3.87
N GLY A 1081 21.31 16.87 -2.73
CA GLY A 1081 22.74 16.85 -2.38
C GLY A 1081 23.30 18.18 -1.90
N ALA A 1082 22.51 19.26 -1.91
CA ALA A 1082 22.98 20.58 -1.51
C ALA A 1082 23.18 20.72 0.02
N HIS A 1083 24.19 21.50 0.41
CA HIS A 1083 24.57 21.69 1.81
C HIS A 1083 23.97 22.93 2.46
N THR A 1084 24.06 24.11 1.84
CA THR A 1084 23.60 25.37 2.44
C THR A 1084 22.67 26.12 1.50
N PHE A 1085 21.70 26.83 2.07
CA PHE A 1085 20.65 27.55 1.36
C PHE A 1085 20.62 29.01 1.77
N ILE A 1086 20.56 29.93 0.80
CA ILE A 1086 20.10 31.30 1.04
C ILE A 1086 18.72 31.44 0.40
N THR A 1087 17.74 31.85 1.19
CA THR A 1087 16.32 31.83 0.79
C THR A 1087 15.55 33.00 1.39
N SER A 1088 14.49 33.45 0.73
CA SER A 1088 13.69 34.59 1.18
C SER A 1088 12.45 34.16 1.96
N LEU A 1089 12.15 34.86 3.05
CA LEU A 1089 10.93 34.64 3.85
C LEU A 1089 9.74 35.49 3.39
N TRP A 1090 9.99 36.60 2.68
CA TRP A 1090 8.97 37.51 2.13
C TRP A 1090 9.44 38.18 0.83
N ASN A 1091 8.53 38.90 0.16
CA ASN A 1091 8.82 39.61 -1.08
C ASN A 1091 9.90 40.68 -0.88
N VAL A 1092 10.93 40.63 -1.73
CA VAL A 1092 12.15 41.44 -1.60
C VAL A 1092 12.15 42.64 -2.52
N ASP A 1093 12.88 43.69 -2.13
CA ASP A 1093 13.17 44.81 -3.01
C ASP A 1093 14.32 44.46 -3.97
N ASP A 1094 14.13 44.69 -5.27
CA ASP A 1094 15.10 44.36 -6.32
C ASP A 1094 16.46 45.04 -6.10
N ILE A 1095 16.48 46.30 -5.66
CA ILE A 1095 17.72 47.09 -5.51
C ILE A 1095 18.51 46.55 -4.31
N PHE A 1096 17.84 46.31 -3.19
CA PHE A 1096 18.50 45.81 -1.99
C PHE A 1096 18.92 44.34 -2.12
N THR A 1097 18.19 43.53 -2.88
CA THR A 1097 18.59 42.14 -3.20
C THR A 1097 19.92 42.11 -3.96
N VAL A 1098 20.04 42.91 -5.03
CA VAL A 1098 21.29 43.03 -5.80
C VAL A 1098 22.45 43.45 -4.90
N LYS A 1099 22.24 44.44 -4.02
CA LYS A 1099 23.26 44.92 -3.08
C LYS A 1099 23.67 43.82 -2.10
N LEU A 1100 22.71 43.15 -1.46
CA LEU A 1100 22.96 42.11 -0.47
C LEU A 1100 23.77 40.96 -1.08
N MET A 1101 23.31 40.42 -2.21
CA MET A 1101 23.96 39.28 -2.85
C MET A 1101 25.35 39.63 -3.38
N SER A 1102 25.51 40.80 -4.02
CA SER A 1102 26.83 41.25 -4.48
C SER A 1102 27.81 41.37 -3.31
N LYS A 1103 27.36 41.99 -2.21
CA LYS A 1103 28.18 42.16 -1.00
C LYS A 1103 28.53 40.81 -0.37
N PHE A 1104 27.57 39.91 -0.27
CA PHE A 1104 27.77 38.56 0.24
C PHE A 1104 28.85 37.82 -0.54
N TYR A 1105 28.76 37.73 -1.87
CA TYR A 1105 29.76 37.03 -2.68
C TYR A 1105 31.15 37.69 -2.60
N GLU A 1106 31.23 39.02 -2.59
CA GLU A 1106 32.49 39.74 -2.40
C GLU A 1106 33.16 39.36 -1.06
N LEU A 1107 32.38 39.35 0.02
CA LEU A 1107 32.87 39.03 1.36
C LEU A 1107 33.18 37.54 1.52
N TRP A 1108 32.38 36.65 0.94
CA TRP A 1108 32.59 35.21 1.05
C TRP A 1108 33.89 34.80 0.35
N LEU A 1109 34.14 35.32 -0.86
CA LEU A 1109 35.40 35.09 -1.58
C LEU A 1109 36.62 35.78 -0.94
N LEU A 1110 36.40 36.65 0.06
CA LEU A 1110 37.46 37.27 0.86
C LEU A 1110 37.73 36.50 2.16
N TYR A 1111 36.67 36.09 2.86
CA TYR A 1111 36.76 35.47 4.18
C TYR A 1111 36.96 33.95 4.11
N GLY A 1112 36.44 33.28 3.08
CA GLY A 1112 36.26 31.83 3.08
C GLY A 1112 35.13 31.35 3.98
N ASP A 1113 34.58 32.21 4.84
CA ASP A 1113 33.47 31.93 5.74
C ASP A 1113 32.17 32.54 5.22
N LYS A 1114 31.25 31.68 4.77
CA LYS A 1114 29.95 32.08 4.19
C LYS A 1114 29.01 32.68 5.22
N TYR A 1115 29.00 32.16 6.45
CA TYR A 1115 28.11 32.61 7.51
C TYR A 1115 28.46 34.02 7.94
N LYS A 1116 29.75 34.24 8.19
CA LYS A 1116 30.28 35.56 8.49
C LYS A 1116 30.07 36.54 7.34
N ALA A 1117 30.35 36.12 6.10
CA ALA A 1117 30.16 36.98 4.93
C ALA A 1117 28.70 37.41 4.75
N PHE A 1118 27.75 36.51 4.97
CA PHE A 1118 26.33 36.82 4.85
C PHE A 1118 25.86 37.75 5.96
N ARG A 1119 26.25 37.47 7.21
CA ARG A 1119 25.98 38.35 8.36
C ARG A 1119 26.54 39.76 8.14
N ASP A 1120 27.81 39.86 7.73
CA ASP A 1120 28.47 41.15 7.52
C ASP A 1120 27.84 41.93 6.35
N ALA A 1121 27.36 41.23 5.31
CA ALA A 1121 26.59 41.85 4.23
C ALA A 1121 25.26 42.42 4.77
N GLN A 1122 24.52 41.67 5.59
CA GLN A 1122 23.30 42.15 6.23
C GLN A 1122 23.55 43.33 7.18
N LEU A 1123 24.62 43.29 7.98
CA LEU A 1123 25.01 44.37 8.88
C LEU A 1123 25.38 45.66 8.13
N GLN A 1124 26.03 45.55 6.96
CA GLN A 1124 26.30 46.70 6.11
C GLN A 1124 25.02 47.31 5.55
N LEU A 1125 24.08 46.49 5.07
CA LEU A 1125 22.78 46.98 4.61
C LEU A 1125 21.97 47.61 5.76
N LEU A 1126 21.98 47.01 6.95
CA LEU A 1126 21.35 47.56 8.16
C LEU A 1126 21.88 48.96 8.50
N SER A 1127 23.17 49.21 8.26
CA SER A 1127 23.78 50.53 8.47
C SER A 1127 23.36 51.58 7.44
N GLU A 1128 22.99 51.15 6.23
CA GLU A 1128 22.46 52.01 5.16
C GLU A 1128 20.96 52.27 5.33
N GLU A 1129 20.19 51.22 5.65
CA GLU A 1129 18.74 51.25 5.78
C GLU A 1129 18.31 50.42 7.00
N PRO A 1130 17.90 51.07 8.12
CA PRO A 1130 17.60 50.36 9.36
C PRO A 1130 16.40 49.42 9.30
N ASP A 1131 15.43 49.62 8.39
CA ASP A 1131 14.22 48.79 8.30
C ASP A 1131 14.57 47.32 7.94
N PRO A 1132 14.27 46.35 8.83
CA PRO A 1132 14.49 44.92 8.60
C PRO A 1132 13.86 44.39 7.32
N TYR A 1133 12.87 45.08 6.77
CA TYR A 1133 12.30 44.75 5.47
C TYR A 1133 13.37 44.59 4.37
N TYR A 1134 14.41 45.44 4.36
CA TYR A 1134 15.40 45.50 3.28
C TYR A 1134 16.62 44.60 3.47
N TRP A 1135 17.03 44.33 4.72
CA TRP A 1135 18.22 43.53 5.03
C TRP A 1135 17.90 42.16 5.65
N GLY A 1136 16.73 42.01 6.26
CA GLY A 1136 16.32 40.80 6.98
C GLY A 1136 15.50 39.81 6.14
N SER A 1137 15.27 40.09 4.86
CA SER A 1137 14.41 39.26 4.00
C SER A 1137 14.97 37.88 3.67
N PHE A 1138 16.29 37.77 3.63
CA PHE A 1138 17.00 36.52 3.37
C PHE A 1138 17.55 35.92 4.66
N ILE A 1139 17.46 34.59 4.72
CA ILE A 1139 18.12 33.78 5.74
C ILE A 1139 19.08 32.80 5.07
N MET A 1140 20.19 32.52 5.75
CA MET A 1140 21.09 31.42 5.40
C MET A 1140 20.83 30.27 6.36
N ILE A 1141 20.52 29.10 5.82
CA ILE A 1141 20.25 27.88 6.58
C ILE A 1141 21.10 26.73 6.03
N GLU A 1142 21.72 25.96 6.92
CA GLU A 1142 22.35 24.68 6.57
C GLU A 1142 21.33 23.54 6.56
#